data_AF-A0A1A9I755-F1
#
_entry.id   AF-A0A1A9I755-F1
#
_cell.length_a   1.000
_cell.length_b   1.000
_cell.length_c   1.000
_cell.angle_alpha   90.00
_cell.angle_beta   90.00
_cell.angle_gamma   90.00
#
_symmetry.space_group_name_H-M   'P 1'
#
loop_
_entity.id
_entity.type
_entity.pdbx_description
1 polymer ?
#
loop_
_entity_poly.entity_id
_entity_poly.type
_entity_poly.pdbx_seq_one_letter_code
_entity_poly.pdbx_strand_id
1 'polypeptide(L)'
;MKRSALAFGLVIASVTQAFAQTENGSVPEYTVPITRQLQHDNIDKQQKLLLGSDGKADDAFVIDNNESASRIATNAITSKVDWLQYEIETDSKIDTRLKLGYLSGLADILSYLRTGWLKKEVNPTHFDQIIALYKKLIQVNQEKGSLVPYVSYFPYDIVYSATIPRILGENPSYKEIKDILLLKYARQYPEKTFEALRKYADAPAADSLIKALGRQYPQQLYSYSQAYDKLGNKIRSIKDDEFVKTVVDLSQQKSGQMYFPFLDNLVKGKITIPQLDAAKDDRYKYYSLLVKTQLDYVNRALRGDTAIGAVELTNWLERKAADDFISEINGLHESPDAVRFKCIQPLNAQELYYLAVLTDGLIYTSSYTHGVYPLMMKKINNRGDSLLLSVHFDHYRKFISQAAAYNTLQNFFTTFKDKSDVNGLMSAFVRGLEKSKGLEDGVDVADSYASVYETLPDLAVQMLSNIRKNLEANRREHNTRGIAIYNILYKLFLSADSNSHINLTKELGIPPVYTVPFKNLCNEKGEVITQMFFYGDDDGKMDFDIFVRTFSNDPNWKVDQSNSKFVVAKSTKGVPVYVYANMPLPNEDDMDYPAQSVMEQYLEDNNLSPTVTFHRGHSYHAPTSVSYITPTSRVVFMGSCGGFNLIDSILKKSSDAHIISSKQTGYRDINLPFIRIFLETLRNHKDIDWMPFWKEFREKAHVTGLEDYIPPYKNLGALFIKAYKKETGEENM
;
A
#
# COMPACT_ATOMS: atom_id res chain seq x y z
N MET A 1 -34.00 -17.57 -25.62
CA MET A 1 -33.43 -17.70 -24.26
C MET A 1 -33.61 -19.08 -23.62
N LYS A 2 -34.79 -19.73 -23.66
CA LYS A 2 -35.01 -21.03 -22.97
C LYS A 2 -34.29 -22.25 -23.58
N ARG A 3 -34.13 -22.34 -24.91
CA ARG A 3 -33.42 -23.47 -25.56
C ARG A 3 -31.90 -23.44 -25.35
N SER A 4 -31.32 -22.25 -25.32
CA SER A 4 -29.90 -22.05 -25.00
C SER A 4 -29.61 -22.43 -23.54
N ALA A 5 -30.48 -22.05 -22.60
CA ALA A 5 -30.35 -22.41 -21.18
C ALA A 5 -30.51 -23.92 -20.90
N LEU A 6 -31.32 -24.65 -21.69
CA LEU A 6 -31.45 -26.11 -21.55
C LEU A 6 -30.21 -26.86 -22.06
N ALA A 7 -29.66 -26.44 -23.21
CA ALA A 7 -28.37 -26.96 -23.70
C ALA A 7 -27.21 -26.60 -22.75
N PHE A 8 -27.27 -25.41 -22.13
CA PHE A 8 -26.33 -24.87 -21.15
C PHE A 8 -26.33 -25.65 -19.82
N GLY A 9 -27.52 -26.02 -19.32
CA GLY A 9 -27.65 -26.92 -18.16
C GLY A 9 -27.09 -28.32 -18.46
N LEU A 10 -27.26 -28.83 -19.68
CA LEU A 10 -26.73 -30.12 -20.11
C LEU A 10 -25.20 -30.14 -20.28
N VAL A 11 -24.56 -29.04 -20.73
CA VAL A 11 -23.10 -28.96 -20.84
C VAL A 11 -22.43 -28.82 -19.47
N ILE A 12 -22.96 -27.98 -18.57
CA ILE A 12 -22.42 -27.85 -17.20
C ILE A 12 -22.74 -29.11 -16.37
N ALA A 13 -23.92 -29.71 -16.53
CA ALA A 13 -24.27 -30.98 -15.89
C ALA A 13 -23.48 -32.16 -16.44
N SER A 14 -23.16 -32.22 -17.74
CA SER A 14 -22.28 -33.28 -18.27
C SER A 14 -20.82 -33.08 -17.85
N VAL A 15 -20.37 -31.83 -17.67
CA VAL A 15 -19.05 -31.49 -17.09
C VAL A 15 -19.02 -31.62 -15.56
N THR A 16 -20.12 -31.90 -14.88
CA THR A 16 -20.12 -32.17 -13.42
C THR A 16 -20.55 -33.60 -13.08
N GLN A 17 -21.47 -34.21 -13.84
CA GLN A 17 -21.90 -35.60 -13.66
C GLN A 17 -20.90 -36.62 -14.22
N ALA A 18 -20.15 -36.30 -15.29
CA ALA A 18 -19.06 -37.17 -15.74
C ALA A 18 -17.85 -37.18 -14.78
N PHE A 19 -17.78 -36.21 -13.86
CA PHE A 19 -16.63 -36.00 -12.95
C PHE A 19 -16.87 -36.57 -11.54
N ALA A 20 -18.05 -37.14 -11.26
CA ALA A 20 -18.41 -37.64 -9.92
C ALA A 20 -18.32 -39.17 -9.77
N GLN A 21 -18.15 -39.92 -10.86
CA GLN A 21 -18.12 -41.39 -10.82
C GLN A 21 -16.70 -41.88 -11.12
N THR A 22 -15.87 -42.03 -10.06
CA THR A 22 -14.75 -43.01 -9.85
C THR A 22 -13.48 -42.47 -9.16
N GLU A 23 -13.35 -41.17 -8.90
CA GLU A 23 -12.06 -40.58 -8.46
C GLU A 23 -11.84 -40.50 -6.92
N ASN A 24 -12.53 -41.31 -6.11
CA ASN A 24 -12.34 -41.37 -4.63
C ASN A 24 -11.68 -42.67 -4.14
N GLY A 25 -11.25 -43.55 -5.04
CA GLY A 25 -10.51 -44.78 -4.72
C GLY A 25 -9.00 -44.64 -4.98
N SER A 26 -8.21 -45.60 -4.52
CA SER A 26 -6.79 -45.71 -4.89
C SER A 26 -6.67 -45.98 -6.39
N VAL A 27 -5.70 -45.32 -7.04
CA VAL A 27 -5.40 -45.55 -8.46
C VAL A 27 -5.05 -47.04 -8.67
N PRO A 28 -5.65 -47.74 -9.66
CA PRO A 28 -5.32 -49.13 -9.92
C PRO A 28 -3.85 -49.31 -10.28
N GLU A 29 -3.28 -50.48 -9.99
CA GLU A 29 -1.92 -50.79 -10.45
C GLU A 29 -1.85 -50.83 -11.98
N TYR A 30 -0.86 -50.15 -12.54
CA TYR A 30 -0.58 -50.12 -13.98
C TYR A 30 0.93 -50.04 -14.22
N THR A 31 1.37 -50.51 -15.40
CA THR A 31 2.79 -50.48 -15.76
C THR A 31 3.09 -49.25 -16.60
N VAL A 32 3.96 -48.37 -16.10
CA VAL A 32 4.51 -47.26 -16.87
C VAL A 32 5.63 -47.78 -17.78
N PRO A 33 5.56 -47.61 -19.11
CA PRO A 33 6.64 -48.00 -19.98
C PRO A 33 7.90 -47.17 -19.71
N ILE A 34 9.08 -47.83 -19.75
CA ILE A 34 10.39 -47.21 -19.48
C ILE A 34 10.60 -45.90 -20.24
N THR A 35 10.10 -45.79 -21.47
CA THR A 35 10.24 -44.60 -22.31
C THR A 35 9.48 -43.37 -21.81
N ARG A 36 8.55 -43.54 -20.84
CA ARG A 36 7.77 -42.47 -20.21
C ARG A 36 7.97 -42.33 -18.71
N GLN A 37 8.79 -43.20 -18.09
CA GLN A 37 9.05 -43.16 -16.65
C GLN A 37 9.52 -41.77 -16.18
N LEU A 38 10.40 -41.13 -16.94
CA LEU A 38 10.89 -39.79 -16.63
C LEU A 38 9.78 -38.73 -16.53
N GLN A 39 8.69 -38.86 -17.31
CA GLN A 39 7.57 -37.92 -17.23
C GLN A 39 6.78 -38.09 -15.93
N HIS A 40 6.54 -39.33 -15.49
CA HIS A 40 5.91 -39.63 -14.20
C HIS A 40 6.78 -39.13 -13.05
N ASP A 41 8.09 -39.43 -13.07
CA ASP A 41 9.03 -38.94 -12.04
C ASP A 41 9.05 -37.41 -11.95
N ASN A 42 8.89 -36.71 -13.08
CA ASN A 42 8.79 -35.26 -13.11
C ASN A 42 7.47 -34.73 -12.54
N ILE A 43 6.34 -35.41 -12.78
CA ILE A 43 5.04 -35.07 -12.20
C ILE A 43 5.11 -35.22 -10.69
N ASP A 44 5.59 -36.36 -10.18
CA ASP A 44 5.78 -36.63 -8.75
C ASP A 44 6.66 -35.57 -8.08
N LYS A 45 7.74 -35.17 -8.77
CA LYS A 45 8.62 -34.09 -8.31
C LYS A 45 7.86 -32.76 -8.22
N GLN A 46 7.03 -32.41 -9.20
CA GLN A 46 6.25 -31.17 -9.15
C GLN A 46 5.13 -31.21 -8.09
N GLN A 47 4.48 -32.36 -7.87
CA GLN A 47 3.51 -32.54 -6.77
C GLN A 47 4.15 -32.23 -5.42
N LYS A 48 5.31 -32.84 -5.12
CA LYS A 48 6.06 -32.59 -3.88
C LYS A 48 6.47 -31.13 -3.71
N LEU A 49 6.94 -30.50 -4.80
CA LEU A 49 7.34 -29.09 -4.77
C LEU A 49 6.14 -28.14 -4.58
N LEU A 50 4.97 -28.50 -5.09
CA LEU A 50 3.74 -27.74 -4.94
C LEU A 50 3.16 -27.90 -3.53
N LEU A 51 3.08 -29.12 -2.99
CA LEU A 51 2.67 -29.39 -1.61
C LEU A 51 3.54 -28.60 -0.62
N GLY A 52 4.87 -28.69 -0.77
CA GLY A 52 5.81 -27.96 0.08
C GLY A 52 5.84 -26.44 -0.05
N SER A 53 5.03 -25.85 -0.95
CA SER A 53 5.03 -24.40 -1.19
C SER A 53 4.15 -23.59 -0.23
N ASP A 54 3.48 -24.26 0.70
CA ASP A 54 2.81 -23.66 1.86
C ASP A 54 3.77 -23.39 3.04
N GLY A 55 5.05 -23.76 2.90
CA GLY A 55 6.08 -23.60 3.92
C GLY A 55 6.36 -24.86 4.75
N LYS A 56 5.65 -25.97 4.50
CA LYS A 56 5.89 -27.27 5.16
C LYS A 56 6.07 -28.37 4.12
N ALA A 57 7.18 -29.08 4.18
CA ALA A 57 7.43 -30.22 3.30
C ALA A 57 6.71 -31.48 3.83
N ASP A 58 5.40 -31.55 3.64
CA ASP A 58 4.57 -32.72 3.95
C ASP A 58 3.60 -33.06 2.79
N ASP A 59 2.69 -34.02 3.02
CA ASP A 59 1.74 -34.50 2.00
C ASP A 59 0.42 -33.68 1.98
N ALA A 60 0.39 -32.51 2.63
CA ALA A 60 -0.74 -31.60 2.65
C ALA A 60 -0.39 -30.26 2.00
N PHE A 61 -1.40 -29.58 1.49
CA PHE A 61 -1.31 -28.18 1.09
C PHE A 61 -2.23 -27.35 1.99
N VAL A 62 -1.64 -26.59 2.92
CA VAL A 62 -2.36 -25.87 3.97
C VAL A 62 -2.48 -24.38 3.63
N ILE A 63 -3.73 -23.92 3.61
CA ILE A 63 -4.08 -22.51 3.50
C ILE A 63 -4.59 -22.04 4.86
N ASP A 64 -3.91 -21.05 5.43
CA ASP A 64 -4.24 -20.51 6.75
C ASP A 64 -5.70 -20.08 6.82
N ASN A 65 -6.39 -20.54 7.87
CA ASN A 65 -7.80 -20.26 8.15
C ASN A 65 -8.80 -20.69 7.06
N ASN A 66 -8.42 -21.59 6.14
CA ASN A 66 -9.34 -22.10 5.11
C ASN A 66 -9.19 -23.61 4.85
N GLU A 67 -9.60 -24.41 5.84
CA GLU A 67 -9.52 -25.88 5.78
C GLU A 67 -10.21 -26.48 4.55
N SER A 68 -11.33 -25.90 4.11
CA SER A 68 -12.04 -26.37 2.93
C SER A 68 -11.23 -26.19 1.65
N ALA A 69 -10.58 -25.03 1.48
CA ALA A 69 -9.68 -24.78 0.37
C ALA A 69 -8.44 -25.67 0.43
N SER A 70 -7.84 -25.86 1.62
CA SER A 70 -6.71 -26.76 1.84
C SER A 70 -7.02 -28.18 1.37
N ARG A 71 -8.20 -28.71 1.73
CA ARG A 71 -8.63 -30.05 1.32
C ARG A 71 -8.84 -30.16 -0.19
N ILE A 72 -9.47 -29.16 -0.81
CA ILE A 72 -9.68 -29.12 -2.27
C ILE A 72 -8.34 -29.12 -2.99
N ALA A 73 -7.42 -28.23 -2.61
CA ALA A 73 -6.11 -28.12 -3.21
C ALA A 73 -5.28 -29.40 -3.02
N THR A 74 -5.22 -29.93 -1.79
CA THR A 74 -4.48 -31.17 -1.48
C THR A 74 -4.96 -32.34 -2.33
N ASN A 75 -6.29 -32.54 -2.42
CA ASN A 75 -6.86 -33.64 -3.22
C ASN A 75 -6.60 -33.46 -4.73
N ALA A 76 -6.63 -32.21 -5.22
CA ALA A 76 -6.33 -31.90 -6.61
C ALA A 76 -4.86 -32.21 -6.94
N ILE A 77 -3.92 -31.86 -6.06
CA ILE A 77 -2.48 -32.08 -6.26
C ILE A 77 -2.12 -33.56 -6.16
N THR A 78 -2.75 -34.29 -5.25
CA THR A 78 -2.45 -35.71 -4.99
C THR A 78 -3.32 -36.60 -5.87
N SER A 79 -4.48 -37.01 -5.36
CA SER A 79 -5.34 -38.03 -5.99
C SER A 79 -5.72 -37.72 -7.44
N LYS A 80 -6.13 -36.48 -7.75
CA LYS A 80 -6.65 -36.15 -9.11
C LYS A 80 -5.55 -36.15 -10.17
N VAL A 81 -4.35 -35.71 -9.81
CA VAL A 81 -3.18 -35.79 -10.70
C VAL A 81 -2.82 -37.25 -10.96
N ASP A 82 -2.76 -38.09 -9.93
CA ASP A 82 -2.41 -39.51 -10.06
C ASP A 82 -3.44 -40.28 -10.90
N TRP A 83 -4.73 -39.98 -10.70
CA TRP A 83 -5.79 -40.51 -11.56
C TRP A 83 -5.64 -40.08 -13.03
N LEU A 84 -5.27 -38.82 -13.29
CA LEU A 84 -5.05 -38.36 -14.66
C LEU A 84 -3.81 -39.01 -15.29
N GLN A 85 -2.74 -39.26 -14.52
CA GLN A 85 -1.57 -40.03 -14.99
C GLN A 85 -1.99 -41.43 -15.46
N TYR A 86 -2.77 -42.14 -14.62
CA TYR A 86 -3.32 -43.46 -14.94
C TYR A 86 -4.22 -43.44 -16.18
N GLU A 87 -5.11 -42.47 -16.30
CA GLU A 87 -6.02 -42.36 -17.45
C GLU A 87 -5.25 -42.11 -18.75
N ILE A 88 -4.25 -41.22 -18.74
CA ILE A 88 -3.41 -40.97 -19.93
C ILE A 88 -2.68 -42.25 -20.34
N GLU A 89 -2.15 -43.01 -19.38
CA GLU A 89 -1.40 -44.23 -19.67
C GLU A 89 -2.27 -45.40 -20.13
N THR A 90 -3.45 -45.57 -19.54
CA THR A 90 -4.34 -46.70 -19.85
C THR A 90 -5.32 -46.44 -21.00
N ASP A 91 -5.53 -45.18 -21.41
CA ASP A 91 -6.42 -44.89 -22.54
C ASP A 91 -5.79 -45.38 -23.87
N SER A 92 -6.44 -46.37 -24.48
CA SER A 92 -6.03 -46.94 -25.77
C SER A 92 -6.32 -46.04 -26.96
N LYS A 93 -7.14 -44.99 -26.79
CA LYS A 93 -7.46 -44.01 -27.84
C LYS A 93 -6.37 -42.96 -28.02
N ILE A 94 -5.54 -42.73 -27.00
CA ILE A 94 -4.44 -41.77 -27.07
C ILE A 94 -3.25 -42.43 -27.78
N ASP A 95 -2.81 -41.84 -28.89
CA ASP A 95 -1.59 -42.28 -29.58
C ASP A 95 -0.40 -42.26 -28.61
N THR A 96 0.39 -43.34 -28.60
CA THR A 96 1.52 -43.52 -27.68
C THR A 96 2.52 -42.36 -27.74
N ARG A 97 2.68 -41.71 -28.90
CA ARG A 97 3.55 -40.54 -29.09
C ARG A 97 3.00 -39.29 -28.40
N LEU A 98 1.67 -39.16 -28.35
CA LEU A 98 0.99 -38.00 -27.75
C LEU A 98 0.92 -38.10 -26.22
N LYS A 99 0.89 -39.31 -25.65
CA LYS A 99 0.93 -39.54 -24.19
C LYS A 99 2.08 -38.78 -23.51
N LEU A 100 3.27 -38.80 -24.11
CA LEU A 100 4.44 -38.10 -23.58
C LEU A 100 4.23 -36.58 -23.49
N GLY A 101 3.55 -35.98 -24.48
CA GLY A 101 3.25 -34.55 -24.47
C GLY A 101 2.17 -34.17 -23.45
N TYR A 102 1.20 -35.04 -23.20
CA TYR A 102 0.18 -34.80 -22.16
C TYR A 102 0.73 -34.95 -20.74
N LEU A 103 1.55 -35.96 -20.47
CA LEU A 103 2.20 -36.12 -19.18
C LEU A 103 3.17 -34.95 -18.91
N SER A 104 3.96 -34.55 -19.92
CA SER A 104 4.82 -33.36 -19.80
C SER A 104 3.99 -32.09 -19.53
N GLY A 105 2.83 -31.97 -20.19
CA GLY A 105 1.89 -30.89 -19.94
C GLY A 105 1.33 -30.84 -18.52
N LEU A 106 1.04 -32.01 -17.93
CA LEU A 106 0.60 -32.08 -16.53
C LEU A 106 1.69 -31.59 -15.57
N ALA A 107 2.95 -31.93 -15.82
CA ALA A 107 4.08 -31.40 -15.06
C ALA A 107 4.22 -29.87 -15.22
N ASP A 108 4.06 -29.35 -16.44
CA ASP A 108 4.08 -27.90 -16.70
C ASP A 108 2.96 -27.17 -15.93
N ILE A 109 1.77 -27.76 -15.88
CA ILE A 109 0.64 -27.23 -15.10
C ILE A 109 1.01 -27.16 -13.62
N LEU A 110 1.47 -28.24 -13.02
CA LEU A 110 1.82 -28.28 -11.59
C LEU A 110 2.93 -27.29 -11.23
N SER A 111 3.95 -27.19 -12.08
CA SER A 111 5.00 -26.18 -11.92
C SER A 111 4.41 -24.76 -11.97
N TYR A 112 3.48 -24.50 -12.89
CA TYR A 112 2.81 -23.20 -12.97
C TYR A 112 1.91 -22.93 -11.76
N LEU A 113 1.10 -23.91 -11.31
CA LEU A 113 0.27 -23.79 -10.11
C LEU A 113 1.11 -23.37 -8.91
N ARG A 114 2.30 -23.95 -8.74
CA ARG A 114 3.25 -23.57 -7.67
C ARG A 114 3.73 -22.13 -7.82
N THR A 115 4.26 -21.77 -8.97
CA THR A 115 4.78 -20.41 -9.17
C THR A 115 3.69 -19.35 -9.14
N GLY A 116 2.50 -19.67 -9.65
CA GLY A 116 1.33 -18.81 -9.65
C GLY A 116 0.74 -18.65 -8.25
N TRP A 117 0.70 -19.71 -7.45
CA TRP A 117 0.37 -19.63 -6.02
C TRP A 117 1.30 -18.67 -5.28
N LEU A 118 2.62 -18.88 -5.41
CA LEU A 118 3.63 -18.03 -4.75
C LEU A 118 3.54 -16.56 -5.18
N LYS A 119 3.10 -16.29 -6.41
CA LYS A 119 2.87 -14.94 -6.94
C LYS A 119 1.44 -14.41 -6.72
N LYS A 120 0.56 -15.20 -6.09
CA LYS A 120 -0.87 -14.90 -5.92
C LYS A 120 -1.63 -14.68 -7.25
N GLU A 121 -1.17 -15.32 -8.32
CA GLU A 121 -1.76 -15.29 -9.66
C GLU A 121 -2.76 -16.43 -9.89
N VAL A 122 -2.70 -17.50 -9.10
CA VAL A 122 -3.61 -18.66 -9.19
C VAL A 122 -4.21 -18.95 -7.82
N ASN A 123 -5.53 -19.05 -7.75
CA ASN A 123 -6.22 -19.39 -6.51
C ASN A 123 -6.17 -20.92 -6.27
N PRO A 124 -5.71 -21.40 -5.11
CA PRO A 124 -5.69 -22.84 -4.81
C PRO A 124 -7.05 -23.53 -4.89
N THR A 125 -8.16 -22.81 -4.65
CA THR A 125 -9.51 -23.38 -4.80
C THR A 125 -9.84 -23.75 -6.24
N HIS A 126 -9.09 -23.24 -7.21
CA HIS A 126 -9.25 -23.53 -8.63
C HIS A 126 -8.43 -24.73 -9.10
N PHE A 127 -7.53 -25.31 -8.28
CA PHE A 127 -6.64 -26.39 -8.70
C PHE A 127 -7.41 -27.60 -9.25
N ASP A 128 -8.45 -28.03 -8.55
CA ASP A 128 -9.31 -29.16 -8.99
C ASP A 128 -9.93 -28.88 -10.37
N GLN A 129 -10.45 -27.66 -10.57
CA GLN A 129 -11.06 -27.25 -11.83
C GLN A 129 -10.03 -27.17 -12.97
N ILE A 130 -8.78 -26.81 -12.68
CA ILE A 130 -7.70 -26.75 -13.67
C ILE A 130 -7.35 -28.16 -14.16
N ILE A 131 -7.18 -29.11 -13.24
CA ILE A 131 -6.88 -30.51 -13.58
C ILE A 131 -8.06 -31.13 -14.35
N ALA A 132 -9.28 -30.91 -13.89
CA ALA A 132 -10.50 -31.36 -14.55
C ALA A 132 -10.65 -30.77 -15.97
N LEU A 133 -10.38 -29.48 -16.15
CA LEU A 133 -10.41 -28.85 -17.46
C LEU A 133 -9.33 -29.42 -18.37
N TYR A 134 -8.11 -29.62 -17.87
CA TYR A 134 -7.04 -30.20 -18.68
C TYR A 134 -7.38 -31.60 -19.17
N LYS A 135 -7.90 -32.46 -18.29
CA LYS A 135 -8.47 -33.78 -18.64
C LYS A 135 -9.48 -33.66 -19.77
N LYS A 136 -10.41 -32.71 -19.69
CA LYS A 136 -11.40 -32.49 -20.75
C LYS A 136 -10.76 -32.03 -22.06
N LEU A 137 -9.77 -31.14 -22.00
CA LEU A 137 -9.05 -30.66 -23.18
C LEU A 137 -8.24 -31.78 -23.86
N ILE A 138 -7.67 -32.72 -23.11
CA ILE A 138 -7.03 -33.93 -23.66
C ILE A 138 -8.03 -34.70 -24.52
N GLN A 139 -9.21 -35.03 -23.97
CA GLN A 139 -10.25 -35.77 -24.68
C GLN A 139 -10.64 -35.08 -25.99
N VAL A 140 -10.99 -33.80 -25.92
CA VAL A 140 -11.47 -33.04 -27.09
C VAL A 140 -10.37 -32.86 -28.13
N ASN A 141 -9.12 -32.71 -27.70
CA ASN A 141 -7.98 -32.60 -28.62
C ASN A 141 -7.73 -33.91 -29.38
N GLN A 142 -7.90 -35.07 -28.74
CA GLN A 142 -7.81 -36.38 -29.41
C GLN A 142 -8.91 -36.56 -30.46
N GLU A 143 -10.12 -36.08 -30.16
CA GLU A 143 -11.25 -36.06 -31.09
C GLU A 143 -11.09 -35.01 -32.21
N LYS A 144 -10.00 -34.22 -32.22
CA LYS A 144 -9.73 -33.08 -33.11
C LYS A 144 -10.86 -32.04 -33.09
N GLY A 145 -11.60 -31.97 -31.98
CA GLY A 145 -12.66 -31.00 -31.76
C GLY A 145 -12.12 -29.61 -31.41
N SER A 146 -13.01 -28.62 -31.47
CA SER A 146 -12.70 -27.27 -30.99
C SER A 146 -12.67 -27.24 -29.46
N LEU A 147 -11.63 -26.62 -28.90
CA LEU A 147 -11.43 -26.46 -27.46
C LEU A 147 -12.23 -25.25 -26.90
N VAL A 148 -12.63 -24.32 -27.76
CA VAL A 148 -13.28 -23.05 -27.39
C VAL A 148 -14.52 -23.21 -26.49
N PRO A 149 -15.47 -24.14 -26.76
CA PRO A 149 -16.67 -24.28 -25.93
C PRO A 149 -16.37 -24.62 -24.47
N TYR A 150 -15.23 -25.28 -24.21
CA TYR A 150 -14.86 -25.78 -22.88
C TYR A 150 -14.10 -24.74 -22.07
N VAL A 151 -13.40 -23.80 -22.72
CA VAL A 151 -12.63 -22.75 -22.03
C VAL A 151 -13.41 -21.44 -21.86
N SER A 152 -14.46 -21.23 -22.64
CA SER A 152 -15.16 -19.93 -22.72
C SER A 152 -15.74 -19.45 -21.37
N TYR A 153 -16.14 -20.38 -20.49
CA TYR A 153 -16.85 -20.06 -19.24
C TYR A 153 -15.95 -19.98 -18.01
N PHE A 154 -14.72 -20.48 -18.07
CA PHE A 154 -13.80 -20.44 -16.94
C PHE A 154 -13.07 -19.09 -16.82
N PRO A 155 -12.71 -18.64 -15.60
CA PRO A 155 -11.85 -17.48 -15.38
C PRO A 155 -10.45 -17.65 -16.00
N TYR A 156 -9.70 -16.54 -16.09
CA TYR A 156 -8.43 -16.50 -16.81
C TYR A 156 -7.42 -17.50 -16.27
N ASP A 157 -7.22 -17.54 -14.95
CA ASP A 157 -6.21 -18.38 -14.30
C ASP A 157 -6.47 -19.87 -14.57
N ILE A 158 -7.75 -20.29 -14.57
CA ILE A 158 -8.13 -21.67 -14.90
C ILE A 158 -7.80 -22.00 -16.35
N VAL A 159 -8.26 -21.15 -17.29
CA VAL A 159 -8.05 -21.40 -18.73
C VAL A 159 -6.58 -21.35 -19.08
N TYR A 160 -5.86 -20.35 -18.57
CA TYR A 160 -4.44 -20.16 -18.84
C TYR A 160 -3.68 -21.39 -18.38
N SER A 161 -3.85 -21.80 -17.11
CA SER A 161 -3.17 -22.97 -16.54
C SER A 161 -3.44 -24.22 -17.36
N ALA A 162 -4.71 -24.55 -17.64
CA ALA A 162 -5.08 -25.76 -18.37
C ALA A 162 -4.64 -25.76 -19.85
N THR A 163 -4.24 -24.62 -20.41
CA THR A 163 -3.83 -24.49 -21.83
C THR A 163 -2.35 -24.17 -22.03
N ILE A 164 -1.56 -24.10 -20.94
CA ILE A 164 -0.08 -24.06 -20.99
C ILE A 164 0.53 -25.20 -21.81
N PRO A 165 0.04 -26.46 -21.73
CA PRO A 165 0.68 -27.58 -22.40
C PRO A 165 0.84 -27.39 -23.91
N ARG A 166 2.09 -27.44 -24.38
CA ARG A 166 2.44 -27.17 -25.78
C ARG A 166 1.76 -28.09 -26.79
N ILE A 167 1.43 -29.31 -26.39
CA ILE A 167 0.73 -30.31 -27.21
C ILE A 167 -0.64 -29.82 -27.71
N LEU A 168 -1.28 -28.89 -27.00
CA LEU A 168 -2.54 -28.27 -27.45
C LEU A 168 -2.32 -27.25 -28.58
N GLY A 169 -1.08 -26.82 -28.81
CA GLY A 169 -0.71 -25.82 -29.80
C GLY A 169 -0.99 -26.19 -31.25
N GLU A 170 -1.09 -27.49 -31.53
CA GLU A 170 -1.41 -28.03 -32.87
C GLU A 170 -2.93 -28.09 -33.14
N ASN A 171 -3.76 -27.85 -32.13
CA ASN A 171 -5.21 -27.84 -32.31
C ASN A 171 -5.65 -26.65 -33.20
N PRO A 172 -6.54 -26.84 -34.20
CA PRO A 172 -7.00 -25.77 -35.08
C PRO A 172 -7.59 -24.56 -34.33
N SER A 173 -8.20 -24.78 -33.17
CA SER A 173 -8.82 -23.73 -32.34
C SER A 173 -7.85 -23.02 -31.39
N TYR A 174 -6.57 -23.43 -31.32
CA TYR A 174 -5.62 -22.89 -30.34
C TYR A 174 -5.34 -21.39 -30.52
N LYS A 175 -5.42 -20.88 -31.76
CA LYS A 175 -5.31 -19.44 -32.03
C LYS A 175 -6.45 -18.66 -31.38
N GLU A 176 -7.69 -19.13 -31.52
CA GLU A 176 -8.87 -18.50 -30.89
C GLU A 176 -8.78 -18.55 -29.35
N ILE A 177 -8.19 -19.60 -28.78
CA ILE A 177 -7.95 -19.68 -27.33
C ILE A 177 -7.03 -18.55 -26.87
N LYS A 178 -5.97 -18.21 -27.63
CA LYS A 178 -5.08 -17.09 -27.29
C LYS A 178 -5.83 -15.75 -27.30
N ASP A 179 -6.73 -15.55 -28.25
CA ASP A 179 -7.55 -14.34 -28.31
C ASP A 179 -8.53 -14.27 -27.12
N ILE A 180 -9.15 -15.40 -26.75
CA ILE A 180 -10.00 -15.50 -25.57
C ILE A 180 -9.21 -15.23 -24.28
N LEU A 181 -7.99 -15.78 -24.16
CA LEU A 181 -7.11 -15.55 -23.03
C LEU A 181 -6.73 -14.08 -22.89
N LEU A 182 -6.45 -13.38 -23.99
CA LEU A 182 -6.18 -11.95 -23.96
C LEU A 182 -7.38 -11.16 -23.42
N LEU A 183 -8.60 -11.48 -23.87
CA LEU A 183 -9.81 -10.83 -23.38
C LEU A 183 -10.07 -11.12 -21.89
N LYS A 184 -9.87 -12.37 -21.45
CA LYS A 184 -10.01 -12.76 -20.04
C LYS A 184 -8.94 -12.07 -19.18
N TYR A 185 -7.70 -12.02 -19.67
CA TYR A 185 -6.60 -11.30 -19.01
C TYR A 185 -6.94 -9.82 -18.87
N ALA A 186 -7.37 -9.17 -19.95
CA ALA A 186 -7.71 -7.75 -19.93
C ALA A 186 -8.87 -7.42 -18.98
N ARG A 187 -9.80 -8.35 -18.79
CA ARG A 187 -10.88 -8.19 -17.82
C ARG A 187 -10.41 -8.34 -16.37
N GLN A 188 -9.47 -9.24 -16.12
CA GLN A 188 -8.99 -9.56 -14.77
C GLN A 188 -7.88 -8.62 -14.31
N TYR A 189 -7.00 -8.22 -15.22
CA TYR A 189 -5.83 -7.36 -15.00
C TYR A 189 -5.83 -6.18 -15.99
N PRO A 190 -6.88 -5.34 -15.99
CA PRO A 190 -7.03 -4.26 -16.96
C PRO A 190 -5.81 -3.32 -16.99
N GLU A 191 -5.18 -3.07 -15.84
CA GLU A 191 -3.97 -2.25 -15.66
C GLU A 191 -2.69 -2.86 -16.26
N LYS A 192 -2.64 -4.17 -16.53
CA LYS A 192 -1.48 -4.85 -17.16
C LYS A 192 -1.67 -5.11 -18.64
N THR A 193 -2.85 -4.81 -19.18
CA THR A 193 -3.20 -5.22 -20.55
C THR A 193 -2.34 -4.57 -21.62
N PHE A 194 -1.94 -3.30 -21.47
CA PHE A 194 -1.06 -2.66 -22.45
C PHE A 194 0.30 -3.37 -22.55
N GLU A 195 0.83 -3.87 -21.42
CA GLU A 195 2.05 -4.69 -21.43
C GLU A 195 1.85 -5.98 -22.22
N ALA A 196 0.73 -6.68 -21.98
CA ALA A 196 0.37 -7.88 -22.73
C ALA A 196 0.23 -7.59 -24.24
N LEU A 197 -0.41 -6.47 -24.61
CA LEU A 197 -0.61 -6.06 -25.99
C LEU A 197 0.68 -5.82 -26.76
N ARG A 198 1.83 -5.61 -26.11
CA ARG A 198 3.13 -5.58 -26.81
C ARG A 198 3.41 -6.89 -27.56
N LYS A 199 2.99 -8.02 -26.98
CA LYS A 199 3.14 -9.37 -27.56
C LYS A 199 1.97 -9.75 -28.46
N TYR A 200 0.81 -9.10 -28.28
CA TYR A 200 -0.45 -9.43 -28.96
C TYR A 200 -1.01 -8.24 -29.78
N ALA A 201 -0.15 -7.39 -30.33
CA ALA A 201 -0.56 -6.17 -31.03
C ALA A 201 -1.43 -6.44 -32.27
N ASP A 202 -1.29 -7.62 -32.88
CA ASP A 202 -2.07 -8.04 -34.05
C ASP A 202 -3.35 -8.81 -33.69
N ALA A 203 -3.66 -8.95 -32.39
CA ALA A 203 -4.88 -9.65 -31.97
C ALA A 203 -6.12 -8.94 -32.51
N PRO A 204 -7.18 -9.67 -32.93
CA PRO A 204 -8.39 -9.06 -33.49
C PRO A 204 -9.05 -8.03 -32.55
N ALA A 205 -8.92 -8.23 -31.24
CA ALA A 205 -9.48 -7.34 -30.23
C ALA A 205 -8.57 -6.16 -29.84
N ALA A 206 -7.34 -6.05 -30.37
CA ALA A 206 -6.34 -5.09 -29.91
C ALA A 206 -6.85 -3.64 -29.99
N ASP A 207 -7.45 -3.22 -31.10
CA ASP A 207 -7.97 -1.84 -31.24
C ASP A 207 -9.08 -1.54 -30.23
N SER A 208 -10.01 -2.49 -30.03
CA SER A 208 -11.09 -2.34 -29.05
C SER A 208 -10.55 -2.26 -27.63
N LEU A 209 -9.54 -3.08 -27.29
CA LEU A 209 -8.88 -3.05 -25.99
C LEU A 209 -8.14 -1.72 -25.77
N ILE A 210 -7.41 -1.24 -26.77
CA ILE A 210 -6.71 0.05 -26.71
C ILE A 210 -7.71 1.19 -26.47
N LYS A 211 -8.83 1.21 -27.20
CA LYS A 211 -9.86 2.26 -27.07
C LYS A 211 -10.56 2.22 -25.71
N ALA A 212 -10.93 1.03 -25.23
CA ALA A 212 -11.62 0.87 -23.95
C ALA A 212 -10.70 1.17 -22.76
N LEU A 213 -9.54 0.50 -22.71
CA LEU A 213 -8.60 0.64 -21.60
C LEU A 213 -7.84 1.95 -21.64
N GLY A 214 -7.63 2.55 -22.81
CA GLY A 214 -7.01 3.86 -22.92
C GLY A 214 -7.80 4.97 -22.22
N ARG A 215 -9.12 4.86 -22.11
CA ARG A 215 -9.94 5.81 -21.33
C ARG A 215 -9.85 5.55 -19.82
N GLN A 216 -9.60 4.30 -19.43
CA GLN A 216 -9.44 3.91 -18.03
C GLN A 216 -8.01 4.17 -17.52
N TYR A 217 -7.01 4.03 -18.39
CA TYR A 217 -5.58 4.20 -18.11
C TYR A 217 -4.93 5.12 -19.16
N PRO A 218 -5.32 6.41 -19.18
CA PRO A 218 -4.86 7.34 -20.21
C PRO A 218 -3.34 7.52 -20.19
N GLN A 219 -2.71 7.49 -19.01
CA GLN A 219 -1.26 7.58 -18.89
C GLN A 219 -0.52 6.41 -19.56
N GLN A 220 -1.09 5.20 -19.51
CA GLN A 220 -0.52 4.06 -20.21
C GLN A 220 -0.66 4.24 -21.72
N LEU A 221 -1.84 4.64 -22.20
CA LEU A 221 -2.05 4.94 -23.62
C LEU A 221 -1.05 5.99 -24.12
N TYR A 222 -0.84 7.07 -23.36
CA TYR A 222 0.17 8.09 -23.64
C TYR A 222 1.56 7.46 -23.76
N SER A 223 2.01 6.74 -22.74
CA SER A 223 3.37 6.17 -22.68
C SER A 223 3.63 5.15 -23.79
N TYR A 224 2.71 4.20 -24.01
CA TYR A 224 2.85 3.20 -25.06
C TYR A 224 2.77 3.79 -26.47
N SER A 225 2.05 4.90 -26.66
CA SER A 225 2.01 5.59 -27.95
C SER A 225 3.31 6.29 -28.31
N GLN A 226 4.24 6.48 -27.37
CA GLN A 226 5.58 7.03 -27.65
C GLN A 226 6.55 5.97 -28.17
N ALA A 227 6.29 4.69 -27.90
CA ALA A 227 7.21 3.61 -28.26
C ALA A 227 7.29 3.40 -29.78
N TYR A 228 8.50 3.15 -30.28
CA TYR A 228 8.76 2.75 -31.67
C TYR A 228 8.65 1.23 -31.86
N ASP A 229 7.62 0.61 -31.28
CA ASP A 229 7.35 -0.82 -31.41
C ASP A 229 6.00 -1.10 -32.11
N LYS A 230 5.65 -2.38 -32.24
CA LYS A 230 4.44 -2.82 -32.95
C LYS A 230 3.17 -2.28 -32.31
N LEU A 231 3.11 -2.23 -30.98
CA LEU A 231 1.98 -1.69 -30.23
C LEU A 231 1.88 -0.17 -30.38
N GLY A 232 3.00 0.56 -30.25
CA GLY A 232 3.02 2.01 -30.45
C GLY A 232 2.56 2.40 -31.86
N ASN A 233 2.99 1.67 -32.89
CA ASN A 233 2.51 1.85 -34.27
C ASN A 233 1.00 1.58 -34.40
N LYS A 234 0.51 0.51 -33.77
CA LYS A 234 -0.91 0.17 -33.75
C LYS A 234 -1.73 1.28 -33.11
N ILE A 235 -1.33 1.77 -31.93
CA ILE A 235 -1.99 2.90 -31.23
C ILE A 235 -2.02 4.14 -32.13
N ARG A 236 -0.88 4.54 -32.72
CA ARG A 236 -0.81 5.72 -33.60
C ARG A 236 -1.65 5.61 -34.87
N SER A 237 -1.92 4.39 -35.33
CA SER A 237 -2.75 4.11 -36.51
C SER A 237 -4.25 4.27 -36.27
N ILE A 238 -4.70 4.30 -35.01
CA ILE A 238 -6.10 4.50 -34.65
C ILE A 238 -6.46 5.98 -34.89
N LYS A 239 -7.24 6.24 -35.94
CA LYS A 239 -7.69 7.60 -36.35
C LYS A 239 -9.18 7.84 -36.20
N ASP A 240 -9.96 6.79 -35.95
CA ASP A 240 -11.42 6.82 -35.83
C ASP A 240 -11.91 7.05 -34.38
N ASP A 241 -11.00 7.32 -33.44
CA ASP A 241 -11.29 7.62 -32.04
C ASP A 241 -10.59 8.91 -31.61
N GLU A 242 -11.37 9.98 -31.38
CA GLU A 242 -10.83 11.33 -31.09
C GLU A 242 -10.06 11.37 -29.76
N PHE A 243 -10.44 10.54 -28.78
CA PHE A 243 -9.73 10.47 -27.51
C PHE A 243 -8.33 9.88 -27.71
N VAL A 244 -8.25 8.73 -28.41
CA VAL A 244 -6.97 8.08 -28.71
C VAL A 244 -6.09 9.01 -29.55
N LYS A 245 -6.66 9.65 -30.56
CA LYS A 245 -5.97 10.63 -31.41
C LYS A 245 -5.41 11.79 -30.59
N THR A 246 -6.19 12.37 -29.69
CA THR A 246 -5.72 13.47 -28.81
C THR A 246 -4.54 13.02 -27.94
N VAL A 247 -4.64 11.84 -27.31
CA VAL A 247 -3.55 11.30 -26.49
C VAL A 247 -2.29 11.05 -27.31
N VAL A 248 -2.43 10.50 -28.52
CA VAL A 248 -1.31 10.31 -29.45
C VAL A 248 -0.69 11.64 -29.84
N ASP A 249 -1.49 12.64 -30.20
CA ASP A 249 -0.99 13.96 -30.60
C ASP A 249 -0.21 14.63 -29.44
N LEU A 250 -0.71 14.52 -28.21
CA LEU A 250 0.00 14.99 -27.02
C LEU A 250 1.30 14.21 -26.77
N SER A 251 1.32 12.89 -27.02
CA SER A 251 2.50 12.06 -26.74
C SER A 251 3.69 12.35 -27.66
N GLN A 252 3.42 12.91 -28.84
CA GLN A 252 4.45 13.35 -29.79
C GLN A 252 4.95 14.77 -29.53
N GLN A 253 4.33 15.52 -28.61
CA GLN A 253 4.73 16.88 -28.29
C GLN A 253 5.76 16.91 -27.15
N LYS A 254 6.76 17.78 -27.29
CA LYS A 254 7.81 17.99 -26.27
C LYS A 254 7.24 18.37 -24.89
N SER A 255 6.16 19.16 -24.86
CA SER A 255 5.48 19.60 -23.65
C SER A 255 4.19 18.82 -23.34
N GLY A 256 3.97 17.67 -24.01
CA GLY A 256 2.73 16.90 -23.90
C GLY A 256 2.30 16.56 -22.48
N GLN A 257 3.27 16.23 -21.61
CA GLN A 257 3.00 15.95 -20.20
C GLN A 257 2.43 17.15 -19.44
N MET A 258 2.77 18.39 -19.80
CA MET A 258 2.20 19.60 -19.20
C MET A 258 0.75 19.86 -19.67
N TYR A 259 0.32 19.27 -20.78
CA TYR A 259 -1.07 19.41 -21.26
C TYR A 259 -1.95 18.27 -20.78
N PHE A 260 -1.35 17.12 -20.46
CA PHE A 260 -2.03 15.90 -20.09
C PHE A 260 -3.01 16.01 -18.92
N PRO A 261 -2.76 16.79 -17.86
CA PRO A 261 -3.73 17.03 -16.78
C PRO A 261 -5.08 17.59 -17.26
N PHE A 262 -5.10 18.20 -18.45
CA PHE A 262 -6.28 18.81 -19.05
C PHE A 262 -6.91 17.94 -20.14
N LEU A 263 -6.56 16.65 -20.23
CA LEU A 263 -6.96 15.75 -21.32
C LEU A 263 -8.46 15.75 -21.61
N ASP A 264 -9.31 15.56 -20.59
CA ASP A 264 -10.77 15.55 -20.79
C ASP A 264 -11.30 16.91 -21.28
N ASN A 265 -10.70 18.02 -20.83
CA ASN A 265 -11.05 19.36 -21.30
C ASN A 265 -10.56 19.63 -22.73
N LEU A 266 -9.39 19.12 -23.11
CA LEU A 266 -8.84 19.20 -24.47
C LEU A 266 -9.71 18.42 -25.45
N VAL A 267 -10.05 17.17 -25.13
CA VAL A 267 -10.90 16.31 -25.96
C VAL A 267 -12.29 16.92 -26.15
N LYS A 268 -12.82 17.60 -25.12
CA LYS A 268 -14.13 18.29 -25.18
C LYS A 268 -14.05 19.71 -25.75
N GLY A 269 -12.87 20.20 -26.15
CA GLY A 269 -12.68 21.55 -26.66
C GLY A 269 -12.95 22.67 -25.66
N LYS A 270 -12.99 22.37 -24.35
CA LYS A 270 -13.16 23.38 -23.28
C LYS A 270 -11.91 24.22 -23.07
N ILE A 271 -10.74 23.66 -23.40
CA ILE A 271 -9.45 24.35 -23.38
C ILE A 271 -8.67 23.94 -24.62
N THR A 272 -7.77 24.82 -25.07
CA THR A 272 -6.93 24.61 -26.25
C THR A 272 -5.45 24.63 -25.88
N ILE A 273 -4.60 23.99 -26.68
CA ILE A 273 -3.15 24.00 -26.47
C ILE A 273 -2.58 25.44 -26.41
N PRO A 274 -2.97 26.39 -27.29
CA PRO A 274 -2.50 27.78 -27.17
C PRO A 274 -2.85 28.46 -25.83
N GLN A 275 -4.01 28.15 -25.24
CA GLN A 275 -4.36 28.66 -23.91
C GLN A 275 -3.49 28.05 -22.81
N LEU A 276 -3.14 26.76 -22.95
CA LEU A 276 -2.20 26.10 -22.04
C LEU A 276 -0.78 26.65 -22.18
N ASP A 277 -0.33 26.92 -23.40
CA ASP A 277 0.98 27.51 -23.67
C ASP A 277 1.15 28.89 -23.02
N ALA A 278 0.08 29.69 -22.97
CA ALA A 278 0.10 30.99 -22.32
C ALA A 278 0.27 30.92 -20.78
N ALA A 279 0.05 29.74 -20.17
CA ALA A 279 0.15 29.53 -18.74
C ALA A 279 1.32 28.62 -18.31
N LYS A 280 1.70 27.63 -19.14
CA LYS A 280 2.57 26.50 -18.74
C LYS A 280 3.95 26.89 -18.18
N ASP A 281 4.49 28.03 -18.61
CA ASP A 281 5.82 28.50 -18.21
C ASP A 281 5.77 29.46 -17.00
N ASP A 282 4.57 29.80 -16.52
CA ASP A 282 4.33 30.61 -15.33
C ASP A 282 3.74 29.73 -14.22
N ARG A 283 4.54 29.46 -13.18
CA ARG A 283 4.16 28.58 -12.06
C ARG A 283 2.84 28.99 -11.41
N TYR A 284 2.54 30.29 -11.30
CA TYR A 284 1.30 30.75 -10.67
C TYR A 284 0.10 30.52 -11.58
N LYS A 285 0.22 30.91 -12.85
CA LYS A 285 -0.88 30.73 -13.83
C LYS A 285 -1.18 29.25 -14.04
N TYR A 286 -0.15 28.42 -14.18
CA TYR A 286 -0.31 27.00 -14.41
C TYR A 286 -0.90 26.30 -13.19
N TYR A 287 -0.40 26.58 -11.97
CA TYR A 287 -0.96 26.04 -10.74
C TYR A 287 -2.42 26.44 -10.54
N SER A 288 -2.75 27.72 -10.76
CA SER A 288 -4.13 28.22 -10.69
C SER A 288 -5.05 27.50 -11.69
N LEU A 289 -4.54 27.21 -12.89
CA LEU A 289 -5.29 26.48 -13.91
C LEU A 289 -5.54 25.02 -13.52
N LEU A 290 -4.56 24.34 -12.89
CA LEU A 290 -4.75 23.00 -12.35
C LEU A 290 -5.82 22.98 -11.25
N VAL A 291 -5.73 23.90 -10.28
CA VAL A 291 -6.72 24.03 -9.19
C VAL A 291 -8.12 24.28 -9.75
N LYS A 292 -8.26 25.22 -10.70
CA LYS A 292 -9.55 25.49 -11.35
C LYS A 292 -10.10 24.25 -12.06
N THR A 293 -9.25 23.48 -12.71
CA THR A 293 -9.66 22.25 -13.41
C THR A 293 -10.08 21.18 -12.42
N GLN A 294 -9.36 21.04 -11.30
CA GLN A 294 -9.71 20.11 -10.22
C GLN A 294 -11.11 20.43 -9.67
N LEU A 295 -11.38 21.70 -9.38
CA LEU A 295 -12.69 22.14 -8.90
C LEU A 295 -13.82 21.88 -9.91
N ASP A 296 -13.58 22.08 -11.22
CA ASP A 296 -14.55 21.69 -12.27
C ASP A 296 -14.83 20.19 -12.22
N TYR A 297 -13.78 19.36 -12.11
CA TYR A 297 -13.91 17.90 -12.11
C TYR A 297 -14.63 17.39 -10.87
N VAL A 298 -14.35 17.95 -9.69
CA VAL A 298 -15.08 17.63 -8.45
C VAL A 298 -16.56 18.00 -8.59
N ASN A 299 -16.86 19.21 -9.05
CA ASN A 299 -18.25 19.65 -9.23
C ASN A 299 -19.02 18.81 -10.26
N ARG A 300 -18.34 18.32 -11.31
CA ARG A 300 -18.92 17.36 -12.27
C ARG A 300 -19.14 15.99 -11.64
N ALA A 301 -18.20 15.49 -10.86
CA ALA A 301 -18.32 14.21 -10.16
C ALA A 301 -19.52 14.22 -9.19
N LEU A 302 -19.77 15.33 -8.49
CA LEU A 302 -20.96 15.53 -7.65
C LEU A 302 -22.28 15.43 -8.43
N ARG A 303 -22.26 15.62 -9.76
CA ARG A 303 -23.41 15.50 -10.67
C ARG A 303 -23.43 14.17 -11.43
N GLY A 304 -22.53 13.24 -11.10
CA GLY A 304 -22.42 11.92 -11.72
C GLY A 304 -21.58 11.88 -13.00
N ASP A 305 -20.87 12.96 -13.36
CA ASP A 305 -19.95 13.02 -14.51
C ASP A 305 -18.50 12.95 -14.03
N THR A 306 -17.86 11.79 -14.15
CA THR A 306 -16.44 11.61 -13.81
C THR A 306 -15.56 11.95 -15.01
N ALA A 307 -14.70 12.96 -14.88
CA ALA A 307 -13.75 13.33 -15.92
C ALA A 307 -12.68 12.25 -16.13
N ILE A 308 -12.32 12.01 -17.39
CA ILE A 308 -11.19 11.14 -17.72
C ILE A 308 -9.88 11.85 -17.34
N GLY A 309 -8.94 11.14 -16.72
CA GLY A 309 -7.67 11.73 -16.31
C GLY A 309 -7.70 12.51 -14.99
N ALA A 310 -8.80 12.40 -14.21
CA ALA A 310 -8.93 13.14 -12.95
C ALA A 310 -7.85 12.76 -11.92
N VAL A 311 -7.44 11.48 -11.87
CA VAL A 311 -6.36 11.02 -10.99
C VAL A 311 -5.03 11.65 -11.42
N GLU A 312 -4.75 11.66 -12.72
CA GLU A 312 -3.53 12.25 -13.28
C GLU A 312 -3.48 13.76 -13.06
N LEU A 313 -4.62 14.45 -13.14
CA LEU A 313 -4.73 15.86 -12.76
C LEU A 313 -4.36 16.07 -11.29
N THR A 314 -4.93 15.30 -10.36
CA THR A 314 -4.62 15.41 -8.93
C THR A 314 -3.14 15.16 -8.66
N ASN A 315 -2.56 14.10 -9.24
CA ASN A 315 -1.13 13.79 -9.08
C ASN A 315 -0.23 14.91 -9.62
N TRP A 316 -0.62 15.55 -10.73
CA TRP A 316 0.14 16.67 -11.28
C TRP A 316 0.00 17.94 -10.44
N LEU A 317 -1.19 18.18 -9.89
CA LEU A 317 -1.45 19.28 -8.97
C LEU A 317 -0.63 19.13 -7.68
N GLU A 318 -0.59 17.93 -7.11
CA GLU A 318 0.29 17.57 -5.99
C GLU A 318 1.75 17.87 -6.31
N ARG A 319 2.26 17.33 -7.42
CA ARG A 319 3.64 17.54 -7.85
C ARG A 319 3.98 19.03 -7.97
N LYS A 320 3.08 19.82 -8.57
CA LYS A 320 3.28 21.26 -8.72
C LYS A 320 3.17 22.03 -7.41
N ALA A 321 2.31 21.61 -6.48
CA ALA A 321 2.30 22.15 -5.13
C ALA A 321 3.65 21.90 -4.43
N ALA A 322 4.16 20.67 -4.54
CA ALA A 322 5.42 20.24 -3.94
C ALA A 322 6.64 20.97 -4.54
N ASP A 323 6.85 20.80 -5.84
CA ASP A 323 8.03 21.27 -6.57
C ASP A 323 8.12 22.79 -6.60
N ASP A 324 7.01 23.46 -6.94
CA ASP A 324 7.06 24.90 -7.15
C ASP A 324 7.04 25.61 -5.78
N PHE A 325 6.18 25.24 -4.83
CA PHE A 325 5.93 26.04 -3.61
C PHE A 325 6.48 25.44 -2.33
N ILE A 326 6.12 24.19 -2.01
CA ILE A 326 6.48 23.60 -0.70
C ILE A 326 7.98 23.45 -0.55
N SER A 327 8.67 22.98 -1.59
CA SER A 327 10.13 22.86 -1.59
C SER A 327 10.82 24.19 -1.25
N GLU A 328 10.35 25.31 -1.80
CA GLU A 328 10.91 26.64 -1.53
C GLU A 328 10.66 27.10 -0.10
N ILE A 329 9.41 27.04 0.40
CA ILE A 329 9.11 27.48 1.78
C ILE A 329 9.73 26.58 2.84
N ASN A 330 9.94 25.30 2.52
CA ASN A 330 10.64 24.34 3.37
C ASN A 330 12.15 24.61 3.35
N GLY A 331 12.74 24.87 2.17
CA GLY A 331 14.15 25.24 2.04
C GLY A 331 14.51 26.53 2.79
N LEU A 332 13.54 27.44 2.96
CA LEU A 332 13.67 28.69 3.70
C LEU A 332 13.27 28.58 5.18
N HIS A 333 13.30 27.39 5.80
CA HIS A 333 12.77 27.18 7.16
C HIS A 333 13.48 28.00 8.27
N GLU A 334 14.76 28.31 8.10
CA GLU A 334 15.54 29.18 8.99
C GLU A 334 15.37 30.68 8.70
N SER A 335 14.68 31.03 7.61
CA SER A 335 14.47 32.43 7.23
C SER A 335 13.25 33.03 7.93
N PRO A 336 13.22 34.36 8.17
CA PRO A 336 12.03 35.04 8.66
C PRO A 336 10.81 34.84 7.74
N ASP A 337 9.62 34.75 8.34
CA ASP A 337 8.34 34.48 7.64
C ASP A 337 8.09 35.36 6.39
N ALA A 338 8.46 36.65 6.46
CA ALA A 338 8.30 37.59 5.35
C ALA A 338 9.11 37.21 4.10
N VAL A 339 10.25 36.54 4.29
CA VAL A 339 11.08 35.99 3.21
C VAL A 339 10.56 34.60 2.86
N ARG A 340 10.44 33.73 3.87
CA ARG A 340 10.06 32.32 3.73
C ARG A 340 8.77 32.11 2.97
N PHE A 341 7.71 32.86 3.29
CA PHE A 341 6.38 32.66 2.71
C PHE A 341 6.06 33.59 1.55
N LYS A 342 7.07 34.25 0.97
CA LYS A 342 6.88 35.22 -0.13
C LYS A 342 6.27 34.55 -1.37
N CYS A 343 6.72 33.36 -1.75
CA CYS A 343 6.26 32.67 -2.95
C CYS A 343 4.81 32.18 -2.86
N ILE A 344 4.23 32.02 -1.66
CA ILE A 344 2.82 31.64 -1.48
C ILE A 344 1.88 32.83 -1.29
N GLN A 345 2.39 34.06 -1.12
CA GLN A 345 1.56 35.26 -0.99
C GLN A 345 0.60 35.51 -2.16
N PRO A 346 0.99 35.26 -3.43
CA PRO A 346 0.08 35.46 -4.56
C PRO A 346 -1.09 34.48 -4.60
N LEU A 347 -1.00 33.34 -3.92
CA LEU A 347 -2.02 32.29 -3.97
C LEU A 347 -3.31 32.72 -3.26
N ASN A 348 -4.43 32.19 -3.75
CA ASN A 348 -5.75 32.32 -3.15
C ASN A 348 -6.04 31.19 -2.14
N ALA A 349 -7.20 31.24 -1.48
CA ALA A 349 -7.54 30.27 -0.43
C ALA A 349 -7.70 28.83 -0.96
N GLN A 350 -8.26 28.63 -2.16
CA GLN A 350 -8.42 27.30 -2.76
C GLN A 350 -7.06 26.71 -3.17
N GLU A 351 -6.19 27.54 -3.74
CA GLU A 351 -4.81 27.16 -4.08
C GLU A 351 -4.01 26.77 -2.85
N LEU A 352 -4.12 27.55 -1.76
CA LEU A 352 -3.46 27.21 -0.49
C LEU A 352 -4.06 25.96 0.17
N TYR A 353 -5.36 25.72 0.00
CA TYR A 353 -6.02 24.51 0.47
C TYR A 353 -5.45 23.26 -0.21
N TYR A 354 -5.36 23.25 -1.55
CA TYR A 354 -4.77 22.13 -2.28
C TYR A 354 -3.28 21.98 -1.99
N LEU A 355 -2.57 23.08 -1.81
CA LEU A 355 -1.17 23.06 -1.39
C LEU A 355 -1.00 22.40 -0.01
N ALA A 356 -1.93 22.60 0.93
CA ALA A 356 -1.92 21.91 2.22
C ALA A 356 -2.24 20.42 2.11
N VAL A 357 -3.40 20.07 1.53
CA VAL A 357 -3.92 18.68 1.59
C VAL A 357 -3.20 17.71 0.68
N LEU A 358 -2.64 18.18 -0.45
CA LEU A 358 -1.94 17.31 -1.39
C LEU A 358 -0.46 17.13 -1.05
N THR A 359 0.11 17.95 -0.17
CA THR A 359 1.52 17.82 0.23
C THR A 359 1.66 17.32 1.65
N ASP A 360 0.66 16.57 2.12
CA ASP A 360 0.72 15.92 3.41
C ASP A 360 1.95 15.00 3.52
N GLY A 361 2.63 15.04 4.66
CA GLY A 361 3.91 14.36 4.86
C GLY A 361 5.13 15.03 4.19
N LEU A 362 4.94 15.99 3.26
CA LEU A 362 6.03 16.79 2.66
C LEU A 362 6.15 18.19 3.29
N ILE A 363 5.01 18.84 3.58
CA ILE A 363 5.00 20.15 4.22
C ILE A 363 5.52 20.04 5.66
N TYR A 364 6.48 20.89 6.03
CA TYR A 364 6.97 20.90 7.41
C TYR A 364 5.90 21.45 8.34
N THR A 365 5.89 21.00 9.60
CA THR A 365 4.98 21.53 10.63
C THR A 365 4.99 23.05 10.65
N SER A 366 6.17 23.68 10.68
CA SER A 366 6.31 25.15 10.69
C SER A 366 5.83 25.81 9.39
N SER A 367 6.01 25.16 8.23
CA SER A 367 5.49 25.65 6.94
C SER A 367 3.96 25.66 6.92
N TYR A 368 3.34 24.62 7.48
CA TYR A 368 1.89 24.53 7.63
C TYR A 368 1.37 25.58 8.62
N THR A 369 1.88 25.58 9.85
CA THR A 369 1.31 26.35 10.97
C THR A 369 1.60 27.84 10.89
N HIS A 370 2.75 28.27 10.36
CA HIS A 370 3.11 29.70 10.27
C HIS A 370 2.86 30.30 8.88
N GLY A 371 2.79 29.45 7.85
CA GLY A 371 2.63 29.88 6.45
C GLY A 371 1.27 29.56 5.87
N VAL A 372 1.11 28.32 5.42
CA VAL A 372 0.01 27.90 4.53
C VAL A 372 -1.35 28.04 5.21
N TYR A 373 -1.53 27.44 6.40
CA TYR A 373 -2.80 27.48 7.12
C TYR A 373 -3.25 28.91 7.48
N PRO A 374 -2.44 29.75 8.16
CA PRO A 374 -2.87 31.10 8.52
C PRO A 374 -3.11 31.99 7.31
N LEU A 375 -2.30 31.86 6.24
CA LEU A 375 -2.52 32.62 5.02
C LEU A 375 -3.82 32.19 4.32
N MET A 376 -4.08 30.89 4.23
CA MET A 376 -5.31 30.34 3.66
C MET A 376 -6.55 30.87 4.40
N MET A 377 -6.53 30.80 5.74
CA MET A 377 -7.63 31.29 6.57
C MET A 377 -7.80 32.80 6.45
N LYS A 378 -6.71 33.58 6.37
CA LYS A 378 -6.76 35.01 6.08
C LYS A 378 -7.41 35.31 4.74
N LYS A 379 -7.05 34.59 3.67
CA LYS A 379 -7.57 34.79 2.30
C LYS A 379 -9.06 34.47 2.18
N ILE A 380 -9.60 33.59 3.04
CA ILE A 380 -11.04 33.30 3.11
C ILE A 380 -11.76 34.11 4.21
N ASN A 381 -11.14 35.16 4.74
CA ASN A 381 -11.70 36.02 5.80
C ASN A 381 -12.05 35.27 7.09
N ASN A 382 -11.25 34.27 7.46
CA ASN A 382 -11.47 33.39 8.62
C ASN A 382 -12.88 32.78 8.61
N ARG A 383 -13.26 32.19 7.47
CA ARG A 383 -14.53 31.50 7.26
C ARG A 383 -14.27 30.06 6.80
N GLY A 384 -14.03 29.17 7.75
CA GLY A 384 -13.75 27.76 7.47
C GLY A 384 -14.91 27.03 6.80
N ASP A 385 -16.15 27.39 7.16
CA ASP A 385 -17.38 26.95 6.50
C ASP A 385 -17.35 27.29 4.99
N SER A 386 -16.97 28.51 4.67
CA SER A 386 -16.91 29.02 3.30
C SER A 386 -15.75 28.43 2.50
N LEU A 387 -14.64 28.12 3.18
CA LEU A 387 -13.50 27.42 2.57
C LEU A 387 -13.93 26.06 2.03
N LEU A 388 -14.53 25.21 2.87
CA LEU A 388 -14.96 23.87 2.46
C LEU A 388 -16.00 23.91 1.34
N LEU A 389 -16.94 24.85 1.39
CA LEU A 389 -17.90 25.08 0.31
C LEU A 389 -17.21 25.49 -1.00
N SER A 390 -16.19 26.36 -0.93
CA SER A 390 -15.46 26.84 -2.11
C SER A 390 -14.67 25.74 -2.82
N VAL A 391 -14.28 24.69 -2.10
CA VAL A 391 -13.58 23.52 -2.66
C VAL A 391 -14.52 22.31 -2.84
N HIS A 392 -15.83 22.51 -2.72
CA HIS A 392 -16.84 21.45 -2.85
C HIS A 392 -16.61 20.25 -1.92
N PHE A 393 -16.02 20.49 -0.75
CA PHE A 393 -15.56 19.47 0.20
C PHE A 393 -14.57 18.46 -0.41
N ASP A 394 -13.87 18.79 -1.49
CA ASP A 394 -12.81 17.94 -2.02
C ASP A 394 -11.70 17.74 -0.99
N HIS A 395 -11.24 16.51 -0.76
CA HIS A 395 -10.24 16.17 0.26
C HIS A 395 -10.54 16.66 1.69
N TYR A 396 -11.79 16.94 2.06
CA TYR A 396 -12.08 17.52 3.37
C TYR A 396 -11.67 16.61 4.54
N ARG A 397 -11.70 15.28 4.38
CA ARG A 397 -11.23 14.36 5.42
C ARG A 397 -9.74 14.53 5.68
N LYS A 398 -8.95 14.57 4.61
CA LYS A 398 -7.52 14.86 4.66
C LYS A 398 -7.23 16.19 5.34
N PHE A 399 -7.98 17.24 4.98
CA PHE A 399 -7.85 18.54 5.63
C PHE A 399 -8.11 18.49 7.14
N ILE A 400 -9.20 17.84 7.57
CA ILE A 400 -9.55 17.68 8.99
C ILE A 400 -8.50 16.85 9.73
N SER A 401 -8.01 15.79 9.10
CA SER A 401 -6.92 14.93 9.60
C SER A 401 -5.63 15.72 9.82
N GLN A 402 -5.19 16.48 8.82
CA GLN A 402 -4.03 17.37 8.93
C GLN A 402 -4.22 18.45 9.99
N ALA A 403 -5.38 19.10 10.03
CA ALA A 403 -5.66 20.13 11.04
C ALA A 403 -5.66 19.55 12.46
N ALA A 404 -6.10 18.29 12.63
CA ALA A 404 -6.02 17.57 13.90
C ALA A 404 -4.58 17.23 14.29
N ALA A 405 -3.78 16.77 13.33
CA ALA A 405 -2.37 16.42 13.51
C ALA A 405 -1.50 17.66 13.83
N TYR A 406 -1.78 18.80 13.21
CA TYR A 406 -1.10 20.07 13.44
C TYR A 406 -1.77 20.95 14.52
N ASN A 407 -2.65 20.41 15.36
CA ASN A 407 -3.41 21.11 16.41
C ASN A 407 -4.07 22.44 15.98
N THR A 408 -4.46 22.59 14.71
CA THR A 408 -5.21 23.75 14.20
C THR A 408 -6.71 23.49 14.10
N LEU A 409 -7.18 22.25 14.30
CA LEU A 409 -8.58 21.86 14.12
C LEU A 409 -9.56 22.64 15.01
N GLN A 410 -9.23 22.81 16.30
CA GLN A 410 -10.06 23.58 17.21
C GLN A 410 -10.20 25.03 16.72
N ASN A 411 -9.09 25.66 16.34
CA ASN A 411 -9.09 27.01 15.77
C ASN A 411 -9.97 27.06 14.51
N PHE A 412 -9.82 26.10 13.59
CA PHE A 412 -10.63 26.01 12.38
C PHE A 412 -12.13 25.97 12.69
N PHE A 413 -12.57 25.15 13.63
CA PHE A 413 -13.98 25.07 14.01
C PHE A 413 -14.53 26.35 14.64
N THR A 414 -13.72 27.13 15.34
CA THR A 414 -14.16 28.44 15.86
C THR A 414 -14.48 29.46 14.76
N THR A 415 -14.04 29.21 13.52
CA THR A 415 -14.32 30.09 12.37
C THR A 415 -15.66 29.84 11.69
N PHE A 416 -16.39 28.79 12.09
CA PHE A 416 -17.73 28.48 11.57
C PHE A 416 -18.75 29.42 12.21
N LYS A 417 -19.67 29.97 11.40
CA LYS A 417 -20.75 30.81 11.92
C LYS A 417 -21.78 30.02 12.70
N ASP A 418 -22.14 28.84 12.22
CA ASP A 418 -23.08 27.93 12.87
C ASP A 418 -22.34 26.70 13.41
N LYS A 419 -22.52 26.41 14.70
CA LYS A 419 -21.98 25.21 15.34
C LYS A 419 -22.64 23.94 14.83
N SER A 420 -23.86 24.02 14.29
CA SER A 420 -24.56 22.87 13.71
C SER A 420 -23.82 22.33 12.48
N ASP A 421 -23.16 23.20 11.70
CA ASP A 421 -22.36 22.83 10.55
C ASP A 421 -21.12 22.00 10.95
N VAL A 422 -20.50 22.31 12.09
CA VAL A 422 -19.37 21.53 12.63
C VAL A 422 -19.82 20.12 12.99
N ASN A 423 -20.98 19.97 13.65
CA ASN A 423 -21.54 18.66 13.98
C ASN A 423 -21.90 17.88 12.71
N GLY A 424 -22.48 18.55 11.70
CA GLY A 424 -22.79 17.97 10.40
C GLY A 424 -21.54 17.48 9.66
N LEU A 425 -20.48 18.31 9.65
CA LEU A 425 -19.19 17.99 9.05
C LEU A 425 -18.57 16.75 9.71
N MET A 426 -18.57 16.68 11.04
CA MET A 426 -17.98 15.55 11.77
C MET A 426 -18.81 14.27 11.67
N SER A 427 -20.12 14.39 11.48
CA SER A 427 -20.97 13.25 11.10
C SER A 427 -20.65 12.73 9.69
N ALA A 428 -20.41 13.63 8.73
CA ALA A 428 -19.99 13.26 7.39
C ALA A 428 -18.58 12.65 7.35
N PHE A 429 -17.66 13.22 8.15
CA PHE A 429 -16.26 12.79 8.28
C PHE A 429 -16.15 11.29 8.54
N VAL A 430 -16.98 10.75 9.44
CA VAL A 430 -16.96 9.32 9.80
C VAL A 430 -17.95 8.45 9.01
N ARG A 431 -18.64 8.97 7.99
CA ARG A 431 -19.66 8.23 7.23
C ARG A 431 -19.18 7.87 5.82
N GLY A 432 -19.58 6.71 5.33
CA GLY A 432 -19.33 6.29 3.94
C GLY A 432 -17.90 5.82 3.67
N LEU A 433 -17.14 5.49 4.70
CA LEU A 433 -15.75 5.03 4.60
C LEU A 433 -15.65 3.75 3.75
N GLU A 434 -16.68 2.91 3.80
CA GLU A 434 -16.80 1.67 3.02
C GLU A 434 -16.93 1.87 1.52
N LYS A 435 -17.26 3.09 1.07
CA LYS A 435 -17.43 3.44 -0.34
C LYS A 435 -16.13 3.94 -0.98
N SER A 436 -15.11 4.24 -0.18
CA SER A 436 -13.79 4.61 -0.66
C SER A 436 -13.08 3.39 -1.26
N LYS A 437 -12.28 3.61 -2.31
CA LYS A 437 -11.51 2.54 -2.96
C LYS A 437 -10.36 2.04 -2.06
N GLY A 438 -9.69 2.95 -1.37
CA GLY A 438 -8.57 2.66 -0.45
C GLY A 438 -9.00 2.64 1.02
N LEU A 439 -8.01 2.68 1.91
CA LEU A 439 -8.19 2.75 3.36
C LEU A 439 -7.88 4.12 3.95
N GLU A 440 -7.38 5.05 3.13
CA GLU A 440 -6.93 6.39 3.55
C GLU A 440 -8.00 7.12 4.38
N ASP A 441 -9.25 7.16 3.90
CA ASP A 441 -10.36 7.77 4.65
C ASP A 441 -10.56 7.16 6.05
N GLY A 442 -10.37 5.85 6.19
CA GLY A 442 -10.46 5.16 7.48
C GLY A 442 -9.28 5.44 8.40
N VAL A 443 -8.08 5.57 7.82
CA VAL A 443 -6.85 5.96 8.52
C VAL A 443 -6.96 7.40 9.01
N ASP A 444 -7.37 8.35 8.16
CA ASP A 444 -7.60 9.75 8.51
C ASP A 444 -8.59 9.89 9.69
N VAL A 445 -9.67 9.11 9.67
CA VAL A 445 -10.65 9.09 10.77
C VAL A 445 -10.05 8.52 12.06
N ALA A 446 -9.27 7.44 11.96
CA ALA A 446 -8.62 6.81 13.10
C ALA A 446 -7.62 7.77 13.77
N ASP A 447 -6.73 8.35 12.97
CA ASP A 447 -5.67 9.25 13.42
C ASP A 447 -6.22 10.55 14.01
N SER A 448 -7.26 11.11 13.41
CA SER A 448 -7.93 12.30 13.94
C SER A 448 -8.53 12.06 15.33
N TYR A 449 -9.07 10.86 15.58
CA TYR A 449 -9.80 10.58 16.83
C TYR A 449 -8.94 10.73 18.07
N ALA A 450 -7.67 10.31 18.02
CA ALA A 450 -6.76 10.44 19.15
C ALA A 450 -6.58 11.91 19.58
N SER A 451 -6.47 12.84 18.62
CA SER A 451 -6.39 14.27 18.89
C SER A 451 -7.73 14.84 19.36
N VAL A 452 -8.83 14.50 18.66
CA VAL A 452 -10.18 14.99 18.98
C VAL A 452 -10.62 14.52 20.37
N TYR A 453 -10.27 13.30 20.79
CA TYR A 453 -10.56 12.78 22.13
C TYR A 453 -9.91 13.61 23.24
N GLU A 454 -8.67 14.09 23.01
CA GLU A 454 -7.92 14.87 23.98
C GLU A 454 -8.34 16.35 23.98
N THR A 455 -8.58 16.96 22.81
CA THR A 455 -8.81 18.41 22.69
C THR A 455 -10.29 18.81 22.59
N LEU A 456 -11.16 17.89 22.15
CA LEU A 456 -12.57 18.13 21.82
C LEU A 456 -13.46 16.94 22.27
N PRO A 457 -13.53 16.63 23.58
CA PRO A 457 -14.12 15.39 24.09
C PRO A 457 -15.60 15.18 23.70
N ASP A 458 -16.41 16.24 23.68
CA ASP A 458 -17.83 16.14 23.26
C ASP A 458 -17.96 15.68 21.80
N LEU A 459 -17.04 16.12 20.94
CA LEU A 459 -16.99 15.75 19.54
C LEU A 459 -16.52 14.30 19.38
N ALA A 460 -15.56 13.86 20.19
CA ALA A 460 -15.11 12.46 20.21
C ALA A 460 -16.25 11.50 20.60
N VAL A 461 -17.07 11.87 21.59
CA VAL A 461 -18.27 11.09 21.96
C VAL A 461 -19.25 10.98 20.79
N GLN A 462 -19.47 12.08 20.06
CA GLN A 462 -20.31 12.07 18.87
C GLN A 462 -19.72 11.21 17.73
N MET A 463 -18.41 11.30 17.48
CA MET A 463 -17.72 10.46 16.49
C MET A 463 -17.90 8.98 16.81
N LEU A 464 -17.68 8.57 18.06
CA LEU A 464 -17.88 7.17 18.49
C LEU A 464 -19.33 6.72 18.28
N SER A 465 -20.30 7.56 18.62
CA SER A 465 -21.73 7.28 18.38
C SER A 465 -22.03 7.09 16.89
N ASN A 466 -21.45 7.93 16.02
CA ASN A 466 -21.63 7.85 14.58
C ASN A 466 -20.94 6.62 13.97
N ILE A 467 -19.75 6.24 14.44
CA ILE A 467 -19.10 4.97 14.05
C ILE A 467 -19.99 3.78 14.38
N ARG A 468 -20.56 3.73 15.60
CA ARG A 468 -21.50 2.68 16.00
C ARG A 468 -22.73 2.63 15.11
N LYS A 469 -23.32 3.78 14.76
CA LYS A 469 -24.48 3.84 13.85
C LYS A 469 -24.15 3.31 12.46
N ASN A 470 -22.98 3.65 11.92
CA ASN A 470 -22.55 3.15 10.61
C ASN A 470 -22.24 1.65 10.64
N LEU A 471 -21.65 1.13 11.73
CA LEU A 471 -21.46 -0.31 11.92
C LEU A 471 -22.79 -1.07 11.85
N GLU A 472 -23.81 -0.61 12.61
CA GLU A 472 -25.12 -1.25 12.62
C GLU A 472 -25.85 -1.13 11.27
N ALA A 473 -25.67 -0.02 10.54
CA ALA A 473 -26.18 0.11 9.18
C ALA A 473 -25.55 -0.93 8.22
N ASN A 474 -24.22 -1.06 8.23
CA ASN A 474 -23.51 -2.02 7.38
C ASN A 474 -23.81 -3.48 7.75
N ARG A 475 -24.06 -3.77 9.03
CA ARG A 475 -24.56 -5.10 9.47
C ARG A 475 -25.92 -5.43 8.87
N ARG A 476 -26.86 -4.48 8.86
CA ARG A 476 -28.19 -4.67 8.26
C ARG A 476 -28.13 -4.82 6.74
N GLU A 477 -27.18 -4.15 6.09
CA GLU A 477 -26.97 -4.22 4.64
C GLU A 477 -26.07 -5.40 4.22
N HIS A 478 -25.57 -6.19 5.17
CA HIS A 478 -24.60 -7.27 4.94
C HIS A 478 -23.34 -6.82 4.16
N ASN A 479 -22.92 -5.57 4.34
CA ASN A 479 -21.73 -5.03 3.70
C ASN A 479 -20.48 -5.42 4.50
N THR A 480 -19.82 -6.50 4.09
CA THR A 480 -18.66 -7.07 4.79
C THR A 480 -17.50 -6.06 4.95
N ARG A 481 -17.19 -5.29 3.90
CA ARG A 481 -16.15 -4.25 3.94
C ARG A 481 -16.48 -3.18 4.98
N GLY A 482 -17.72 -2.69 4.97
CA GLY A 482 -18.16 -1.71 5.95
C GLY A 482 -18.18 -2.25 7.38
N ILE A 483 -18.61 -3.50 7.57
CA ILE A 483 -18.56 -4.16 8.89
C ILE A 483 -17.13 -4.18 9.42
N ALA A 484 -16.16 -4.61 8.62
CA ALA A 484 -14.75 -4.63 9.02
C ALA A 484 -14.26 -3.23 9.42
N ILE A 485 -14.40 -2.24 8.53
CA ILE A 485 -13.95 -0.86 8.77
C ILE A 485 -14.53 -0.28 10.07
N TYR A 486 -15.86 -0.30 10.22
CA TYR A 486 -16.49 0.34 11.37
C TYR A 486 -16.32 -0.47 12.66
N ASN A 487 -16.19 -1.80 12.60
CA ASN A 487 -15.92 -2.62 13.78
C ASN A 487 -14.52 -2.35 14.33
N ILE A 488 -13.52 -2.26 13.45
CA ILE A 488 -12.15 -1.89 13.85
C ILE A 488 -12.15 -0.49 14.47
N LEU A 489 -12.70 0.51 13.77
CA LEU A 489 -12.75 1.89 14.29
C LEU A 489 -13.49 1.98 15.62
N TYR A 490 -14.59 1.24 15.78
CA TYR A 490 -15.33 1.22 17.04
C TYR A 490 -14.48 0.70 18.20
N LYS A 491 -13.74 -0.39 17.99
CA LYS A 491 -12.84 -0.98 18.99
C LYS A 491 -11.66 -0.07 19.31
N LEU A 492 -11.08 0.58 18.30
CA LEU A 492 -10.00 1.56 18.46
C LEU A 492 -10.44 2.81 19.21
N PHE A 493 -11.67 3.29 18.98
CA PHE A 493 -12.15 4.48 19.66
C PHE A 493 -12.47 4.20 21.12
N LEU A 494 -13.05 3.03 21.40
CA LEU A 494 -13.29 2.62 22.79
C LEU A 494 -11.98 2.42 23.55
N SER A 495 -10.92 1.90 22.92
CA SER A 495 -9.63 1.68 23.60
C SER A 495 -8.86 2.97 23.90
N ALA A 496 -9.22 4.09 23.26
CA ALA A 496 -8.65 5.40 23.61
C ALA A 496 -9.03 5.83 25.04
N ASP A 497 -10.18 5.37 25.56
CA ASP A 497 -10.52 5.48 26.97
C ASP A 497 -9.83 4.38 27.77
N SER A 498 -8.87 4.77 28.62
CA SER A 498 -8.11 3.85 29.47
C SER A 498 -8.98 3.09 30.48
N ASN A 499 -10.19 3.55 30.77
CA ASN A 499 -11.15 2.88 31.67
C ASN A 499 -11.92 1.75 30.97
N SER A 500 -11.88 1.69 29.63
CA SER A 500 -12.59 0.65 28.86
C SER A 500 -11.97 -0.74 29.00
N HIS A 501 -10.71 -0.83 29.45
CA HIS A 501 -9.93 -2.06 29.60
C HIS A 501 -9.95 -2.96 28.34
N ILE A 502 -10.08 -2.37 27.15
CA ILE A 502 -10.08 -3.10 25.89
C ILE A 502 -8.67 -3.59 25.55
N ASN A 503 -8.53 -4.89 25.39
CA ASN A 503 -7.33 -5.50 24.86
C ASN A 503 -7.42 -5.58 23.33
N LEU A 504 -6.89 -4.56 22.63
CA LEU A 504 -6.93 -4.49 21.17
C LEU A 504 -6.31 -5.69 20.47
N THR A 505 -5.19 -6.22 20.99
CA THR A 505 -4.53 -7.42 20.46
C THR A 505 -5.49 -8.61 20.46
N LYS A 506 -6.21 -8.84 21.56
CA LYS A 506 -7.21 -9.91 21.65
C LYS A 506 -8.44 -9.64 20.76
N GLU A 507 -8.94 -8.42 20.76
CA GLU A 507 -10.18 -8.04 20.09
C GLU A 507 -10.05 -7.96 18.56
N LEU A 508 -8.87 -7.61 18.05
CA LEU A 508 -8.59 -7.42 16.62
C LEU A 508 -7.66 -8.49 16.04
N GLY A 509 -7.10 -9.38 16.87
CA GLY A 509 -6.16 -10.41 16.44
C GLY A 509 -4.84 -9.85 15.88
N ILE A 510 -4.50 -8.60 16.22
CA ILE A 510 -3.26 -7.93 15.81
C ILE A 510 -2.11 -8.26 16.79
N PRO A 511 -0.83 -8.12 16.39
CA PRO A 511 0.31 -8.29 17.29
C PRO A 511 0.18 -7.47 18.59
N PRO A 512 0.90 -7.84 19.67
CA PRO A 512 0.90 -7.07 20.91
C PRO A 512 1.22 -5.59 20.65
N VAL A 513 0.35 -4.68 21.10
CA VAL A 513 0.55 -3.22 20.92
C VAL A 513 0.99 -2.52 22.20
N TYR A 514 0.76 -3.16 23.36
CA TYR A 514 1.06 -2.63 24.68
C TYR A 514 2.43 -3.04 25.21
N THR A 515 2.99 -4.15 24.71
CA THR A 515 4.23 -4.70 25.25
C THR A 515 5.16 -5.18 24.14
N VAL A 516 6.45 -4.90 24.28
CA VAL A 516 7.52 -5.50 23.47
C VAL A 516 8.35 -6.42 24.36
N PRO A 517 8.25 -7.75 24.19
CA PRO A 517 9.09 -8.68 24.92
C PRO A 517 10.57 -8.42 24.65
N PHE A 518 11.41 -8.43 25.69
CA PHE A 518 12.84 -8.16 25.60
C PHE A 518 13.54 -9.10 24.60
N LYS A 519 13.12 -10.37 24.55
CA LYS A 519 13.64 -11.35 23.59
C LYS A 519 13.45 -10.94 22.13
N ASN A 520 12.42 -10.14 21.81
CA ASN A 520 12.16 -9.65 20.45
C ASN A 520 13.08 -8.48 20.08
N LEU A 521 13.78 -7.90 21.06
CA LEU A 521 14.73 -6.81 20.89
C LEU A 521 16.19 -7.30 20.81
N CYS A 522 16.42 -8.59 21.02
CA CYS A 522 17.75 -9.17 21.03
C CYS A 522 18.08 -9.90 19.74
N ASN A 523 19.37 -9.90 19.38
CA ASN A 523 19.92 -10.86 18.44
C ASN A 523 20.11 -12.24 19.09
N GLU A 524 20.63 -13.21 18.32
CA GLU A 524 20.91 -14.58 18.77
C GLU A 524 21.91 -14.66 19.94
N LYS A 525 22.70 -13.61 20.15
CA LYS A 525 23.68 -13.49 21.24
C LYS A 525 23.10 -12.83 22.51
N GLY A 526 21.82 -12.46 22.50
CA GLY A 526 21.18 -11.74 23.60
C GLY A 526 21.54 -10.24 23.66
N GLU A 527 22.05 -9.68 22.57
CA GLU A 527 22.45 -8.27 22.48
C GLU A 527 21.34 -7.43 21.84
N VAL A 528 21.12 -6.22 22.38
CA VAL A 528 20.21 -5.25 21.76
C VAL A 528 21.01 -4.29 20.88
N ILE A 529 20.73 -4.33 19.58
CA ILE A 529 21.36 -3.47 18.57
C ILE A 529 20.43 -2.30 18.26
N THR A 530 20.89 -1.08 18.52
CA THR A 530 20.12 0.14 18.28
C THR A 530 20.88 1.08 17.35
N GLN A 531 20.16 1.76 16.46
CA GLN A 531 20.72 2.77 15.55
C GLN A 531 20.09 4.14 15.86
N MET A 532 20.90 5.19 15.81
CA MET A 532 20.50 6.55 16.12
C MET A 532 21.04 7.53 15.08
N PHE A 533 20.13 8.28 14.45
CA PHE A 533 20.47 9.19 13.37
C PHE A 533 20.52 10.64 13.84
N PHE A 534 21.68 11.29 13.68
CA PHE A 534 21.92 12.71 13.87
C PHE A 534 22.27 13.39 12.53
N TYR A 535 22.15 14.71 12.50
CA TYR A 535 22.28 15.51 11.27
C TYR A 535 23.14 16.77 11.48
N GLY A 536 23.74 17.26 10.41
CA GLY A 536 24.79 18.26 10.35
C GLY A 536 24.36 19.71 10.55
N ASP A 537 23.08 19.94 10.84
CA ASP A 537 22.58 21.25 11.26
C ASP A 537 23.02 21.56 12.70
N ASP A 538 22.92 22.83 13.10
CA ASP A 538 23.41 23.28 14.40
C ASP A 538 22.74 22.55 15.56
N ASP A 539 21.45 22.23 15.40
CA ASP A 539 20.68 21.48 16.39
C ASP A 539 21.12 20.02 16.49
N GLY A 540 21.37 19.34 15.37
CA GLY A 540 21.82 17.96 15.32
C GLY A 540 23.25 17.77 15.83
N LYS A 541 24.16 18.72 15.53
CA LYS A 541 25.50 18.78 16.13
C LYS A 541 25.43 18.93 17.65
N MET A 542 24.63 19.88 18.14
CA MET A 542 24.48 20.07 19.58
C MET A 542 23.85 18.85 20.26
N ASP A 543 22.86 18.23 19.62
CA ASP A 543 22.21 17.00 20.11
C ASP A 543 23.18 15.83 20.22
N PHE A 544 24.06 15.66 19.24
CA PHE A 544 25.11 14.65 19.26
C PHE A 544 26.12 14.89 20.38
N ASP A 545 26.57 16.13 20.57
CA ASP A 545 27.49 16.48 21.68
C ASP A 545 26.86 16.20 23.05
N ILE A 546 25.57 16.49 23.19
CA ILE A 546 24.79 16.16 24.39
C ILE A 546 24.74 14.64 24.58
N PHE A 547 24.47 13.87 23.52
CA PHE A 547 24.46 12.41 23.56
C PHE A 547 25.81 11.85 24.04
N VAL A 548 26.92 12.23 23.38
CA VAL A 548 28.27 11.74 23.72
C VAL A 548 28.61 12.06 25.18
N ARG A 549 28.36 13.30 25.63
CA ARG A 549 28.59 13.72 27.02
C ARG A 549 27.73 12.94 28.01
N THR A 550 26.46 12.71 27.67
CA THR A 550 25.52 11.98 28.53
C THR A 550 26.00 10.56 28.80
N PHE A 551 26.36 9.81 27.75
CA PHE A 551 26.79 8.42 27.89
C PHE A 551 28.23 8.27 28.38
N SER A 552 29.11 9.22 28.10
CA SER A 552 30.48 9.20 28.62
C SER A 552 30.54 9.45 30.13
N ASN A 553 29.60 10.22 30.67
CA ASN A 553 29.53 10.54 32.10
C ASN A 553 28.69 9.53 32.90
N ASP A 554 28.01 8.58 32.25
CA ASP A 554 27.22 7.55 32.92
C ASP A 554 28.08 6.31 33.20
N PRO A 555 28.29 5.91 34.46
CA PRO A 555 29.17 4.79 34.81
C PRO A 555 28.66 3.42 34.33
N ASN A 556 27.42 3.34 33.83
CA ASN A 556 26.86 2.12 33.25
C ASN A 556 27.15 1.99 31.75
N TRP A 557 27.85 2.96 31.15
CA TRP A 557 28.09 3.05 29.72
C TRP A 557 29.55 3.38 29.41
N LYS A 558 29.98 3.02 28.19
CA LYS A 558 31.26 3.42 27.61
C LYS A 558 31.04 3.83 26.17
N VAL A 559 31.54 4.99 25.78
CA VAL A 559 31.45 5.49 24.40
C VAL A 559 32.74 5.19 23.66
N ASP A 560 32.63 4.48 22.54
CA ASP A 560 33.70 4.18 21.60
C ASP A 560 33.63 5.16 20.43
N GLN A 561 34.66 6.00 20.30
CA GLN A 561 34.77 7.03 19.26
C GLN A 561 35.96 6.75 18.32
N SER A 562 36.38 5.48 18.22
CA SER A 562 37.53 5.10 17.38
C SER A 562 37.25 5.21 15.87
N ASN A 563 35.99 5.21 15.46
CA ASN A 563 35.57 5.37 14.07
C ASN A 563 35.26 6.85 13.76
N SER A 564 35.71 7.34 12.61
CA SER A 564 35.54 8.73 12.19
C SER A 564 34.17 9.06 11.57
N LYS A 565 33.23 8.11 11.53
CA LYS A 565 31.91 8.24 10.90
C LYS A 565 30.76 7.90 11.84
N PHE A 566 30.98 7.11 12.87
CA PHE A 566 29.99 6.82 13.90
C PHE A 566 30.66 6.53 15.25
N VAL A 567 29.88 6.64 16.31
CA VAL A 567 30.27 6.28 17.66
C VAL A 567 29.39 5.14 18.18
N VAL A 568 29.90 4.39 19.15
CA VAL A 568 29.13 3.30 19.77
C VAL A 568 29.08 3.48 21.28
N ALA A 569 27.91 3.77 21.83
CA ALA A 569 27.68 3.69 23.27
C ALA A 569 27.34 2.24 23.66
N LYS A 570 28.15 1.66 24.53
CA LYS A 570 28.07 0.24 24.95
C LYS A 570 27.74 0.18 26.44
N SER A 571 26.75 -0.62 26.83
CA SER A 571 26.51 -0.86 28.25
C SER A 571 27.69 -1.63 28.88
N THR A 572 28.09 -1.25 30.09
CA THR A 572 29.15 -1.90 30.89
C THR A 572 28.59 -2.72 32.05
N LYS A 573 27.30 -2.52 32.37
CA LYS A 573 26.56 -3.24 33.41
C LYS A 573 25.18 -3.65 32.91
N GLY A 574 24.69 -4.81 33.35
CA GLY A 574 23.42 -5.37 32.90
C GLY A 574 23.58 -6.12 31.57
N VAL A 575 22.54 -6.16 30.76
CA VAL A 575 22.60 -6.84 29.45
C VAL A 575 23.28 -5.98 28.39
N PRO A 576 23.90 -6.58 27.35
CA PRO A 576 24.57 -5.86 26.29
C PRO A 576 23.58 -5.04 25.45
N VAL A 577 23.71 -3.72 25.51
CA VAL A 577 22.96 -2.76 24.69
C VAL A 577 23.96 -1.89 23.96
N TYR A 578 23.83 -1.82 22.64
CA TYR A 578 24.71 -1.07 21.75
C TYR A 578 23.93 0.01 21.01
N VAL A 579 24.37 1.26 21.15
CA VAL A 579 23.83 2.41 20.41
C VAL A 579 24.85 2.87 19.39
N TYR A 580 24.60 2.51 18.14
CA TYR A 580 25.34 3.01 16.98
C TYR A 580 24.75 4.35 16.58
N ALA A 581 25.57 5.41 16.66
CA ALA A 581 25.14 6.77 16.33
C ALA A 581 26.08 7.38 15.28
N ASN A 582 25.54 7.82 14.15
CA ASN A 582 26.37 8.48 13.13
C ASN A 582 26.86 9.84 13.64
N MET A 583 28.03 10.27 13.18
CA MET A 583 28.46 11.64 13.42
C MET A 583 27.68 12.62 12.50
N PRO A 584 27.24 13.78 13.02
CA PRO A 584 26.61 14.84 12.22
C PRO A 584 27.68 15.63 11.46
N LEU A 585 27.94 15.27 10.21
CA LEU A 585 28.95 15.92 9.38
C LEU A 585 28.36 17.20 8.74
N PRO A 586 29.15 18.23 8.39
CA PRO A 586 28.61 19.50 7.88
C PRO A 586 27.66 19.34 6.68
N ASN A 587 26.48 19.99 6.74
CA ASN A 587 25.42 19.91 5.73
C ASN A 587 25.75 20.50 4.36
N GLU A 588 26.91 21.16 4.18
CA GLU A 588 27.23 21.88 2.94
C GLU A 588 27.39 20.97 1.71
N ASP A 589 27.42 19.64 1.87
CA ASP A 589 27.55 18.63 0.81
C ASP A 589 26.70 17.34 1.04
N ASP A 590 25.56 17.38 1.75
CA ASP A 590 24.79 16.17 2.15
C ASP A 590 25.64 15.10 2.90
N MET A 591 26.71 15.55 3.57
CA MET A 591 27.76 14.69 4.12
C MET A 591 27.33 13.80 5.31
N ASP A 592 26.15 14.04 5.88
CA ASP A 592 25.55 13.11 6.85
C ASP A 592 25.24 11.75 6.24
N TYR A 593 24.82 11.72 4.97
CA TYR A 593 24.47 10.49 4.27
C TYR A 593 25.66 9.53 4.18
N PRO A 594 26.88 9.97 3.82
CA PRO A 594 28.09 9.16 3.98
C PRO A 594 28.32 8.57 5.38
N ALA A 595 28.07 9.33 6.45
CA ALA A 595 28.28 8.82 7.82
C ALA A 595 27.24 7.75 8.19
N GLN A 596 25.97 8.00 7.83
CA GLN A 596 24.86 7.07 8.04
C GLN A 596 25.07 5.78 7.23
N SER A 597 25.38 5.89 5.94
CA SER A 597 25.64 4.73 5.08
C SER A 597 26.85 3.91 5.53
N VAL A 598 27.93 4.53 6.04
CA VAL A 598 29.07 3.78 6.59
C VAL A 598 28.70 3.04 7.87
N MET A 599 27.86 3.63 8.73
CA MET A 599 27.36 2.96 9.93
C MET A 599 26.47 1.76 9.58
N GLU A 600 25.55 1.93 8.63
CA GLU A 600 24.67 0.86 8.16
C GLU A 600 25.45 -0.26 7.47
N GLN A 601 26.43 0.07 6.62
CA GLN A 601 27.32 -0.93 6.01
C GLN A 601 28.09 -1.71 7.08
N TYR A 602 28.58 -1.04 8.13
CA TYR A 602 29.24 -1.71 9.24
C TYR A 602 28.29 -2.69 9.95
N LEU A 603 27.03 -2.29 10.19
CA LEU A 603 26.03 -3.17 10.78
C LEU A 603 25.77 -4.40 9.90
N GLU A 604 25.62 -4.20 8.59
CA GLU A 604 25.41 -5.28 7.62
C GLU A 604 26.60 -6.24 7.55
N ASP A 605 27.82 -5.72 7.37
CA ASP A 605 29.06 -6.50 7.28
C ASP A 605 29.33 -7.36 8.53
N ASN A 606 28.83 -6.92 9.69
CA ASN A 606 28.98 -7.61 10.97
C ASN A 606 27.75 -8.44 11.37
N ASN A 607 26.76 -8.59 10.48
CA ASN A 607 25.49 -9.29 10.73
C ASN A 607 24.77 -8.77 11.99
N LEU A 608 24.77 -7.46 12.18
CA LEU A 608 24.10 -6.77 13.27
C LEU A 608 22.80 -6.18 12.75
N SER A 609 21.67 -6.83 13.03
CA SER A 609 20.35 -6.31 12.64
C SER A 609 19.76 -5.43 13.75
N PRO A 610 19.55 -4.13 13.51
CA PRO A 610 18.99 -3.22 14.50
C PRO A 610 17.54 -3.58 14.82
N THR A 611 17.21 -3.55 16.11
CA THR A 611 15.84 -3.79 16.61
C THR A 611 15.19 -2.51 17.12
N VAL A 612 15.96 -1.44 17.28
CA VAL A 612 15.51 -0.11 17.70
C VAL A 612 16.11 0.96 16.82
N THR A 613 15.28 1.89 16.36
CA THR A 613 15.69 3.03 15.53
C THR A 613 15.28 4.35 16.20
N PHE A 614 16.24 5.27 16.36
CA PHE A 614 16.00 6.62 16.87
C PHE A 614 16.32 7.66 15.79
N HIS A 615 15.37 8.55 15.54
CA HIS A 615 15.57 9.74 14.71
C HIS A 615 15.77 10.98 15.60
N ARG A 616 16.92 11.66 15.48
CA ARG A 616 17.31 12.89 16.18
C ARG A 616 17.65 13.99 15.19
N GLY A 617 16.65 14.40 14.42
CA GLY A 617 16.76 15.52 13.48
C GLY A 617 15.44 16.26 13.32
N HIS A 618 15.46 17.27 12.46
CA HIS A 618 14.26 17.94 12.00
C HIS A 618 13.37 17.04 11.13
N SER A 619 12.09 17.41 10.99
CA SER A 619 11.08 16.64 10.24
C SER A 619 11.51 16.31 8.81
N TYR A 620 12.35 17.15 8.21
CA TYR A 620 12.81 16.99 6.83
C TYR A 620 13.88 15.94 6.61
N HIS A 621 14.57 15.57 7.68
CA HIS A 621 15.54 14.49 7.68
C HIS A 621 14.89 13.12 7.91
N ALA A 622 13.64 13.13 8.40
CA ALA A 622 12.93 11.93 8.81
C ALA A 622 12.72 10.91 7.67
N PRO A 623 12.42 11.29 6.41
CA PRO A 623 12.36 10.34 5.30
C PRO A 623 13.66 9.55 5.11
N THR A 624 14.82 10.18 5.29
CA THR A 624 16.13 9.52 5.22
C THR A 624 16.27 8.49 6.32
N SER A 625 15.93 8.83 7.58
CA SER A 625 15.90 7.85 8.69
C SER A 625 14.96 6.67 8.42
N VAL A 626 13.78 6.94 7.85
CA VAL A 626 12.80 5.90 7.49
C VAL A 626 13.35 4.96 6.42
N SER A 627 14.19 5.45 5.51
CA SER A 627 14.81 4.62 4.46
C SER A 627 15.71 3.51 5.01
N TYR A 628 16.34 3.73 6.17
CA TYR A 628 17.21 2.79 6.89
C TYR A 628 16.47 1.90 7.91
N ILE A 629 15.14 2.00 8.01
CA ILE A 629 14.37 1.09 8.85
C ILE A 629 14.35 -0.29 8.19
N THR A 630 14.72 -1.32 8.97
CA THR A 630 14.74 -2.71 8.54
C THR A 630 13.51 -3.45 9.04
N PRO A 631 13.17 -4.62 8.45
CA PRO A 631 12.08 -5.46 8.96
C PRO A 631 12.28 -5.96 10.41
N THR A 632 13.51 -5.89 10.95
CA THR A 632 13.81 -6.27 12.33
C THR A 632 13.53 -5.17 13.35
N SER A 633 13.36 -3.91 12.92
CA SER A 633 13.04 -2.80 13.82
C SER A 633 11.71 -3.05 14.53
N ARG A 634 11.75 -3.29 15.84
CA ARG A 634 10.57 -3.49 16.70
C ARG A 634 10.13 -2.20 17.37
N VAL A 635 11.04 -1.27 17.61
CA VAL A 635 10.74 0.06 18.19
C VAL A 635 11.32 1.14 17.30
N VAL A 636 10.51 2.12 16.91
CA VAL A 636 10.93 3.28 16.11
C VAL A 636 10.50 4.54 16.82
N PHE A 637 11.47 5.37 17.19
CA PHE A 637 11.24 6.66 17.84
C PHE A 637 11.55 7.81 16.88
N MET A 638 10.51 8.50 16.46
CA MET A 638 10.56 9.68 15.60
C MET A 638 10.57 10.93 16.47
N GLY A 639 11.76 11.37 16.89
CA GLY A 639 11.97 12.53 17.74
C GLY A 639 11.87 13.88 17.02
N SER A 640 11.44 13.91 15.76
CA SER A 640 11.25 15.13 14.97
C SER A 640 9.82 15.65 15.07
N CYS A 641 9.64 16.92 14.70
CA CYS A 641 8.34 17.50 14.41
C CYS A 641 7.55 16.65 13.41
N GLY A 642 6.23 16.50 13.59
CA GLY A 642 5.37 15.82 12.61
C GLY A 642 5.67 14.34 12.36
N GLY A 643 6.44 13.68 13.23
CA GLY A 643 6.80 12.26 13.05
C GLY A 643 5.59 11.32 12.93
N PHE A 644 4.43 11.75 13.43
CA PHE A 644 3.16 11.04 13.31
C PHE A 644 2.76 10.80 11.84
N ASN A 645 3.09 11.73 10.94
CA ASN A 645 2.73 11.65 9.52
C ASN A 645 3.55 10.59 8.76
N LEU A 646 4.55 9.97 9.40
CA LEU A 646 5.45 8.98 8.80
C LEU A 646 5.12 7.54 9.17
N ILE A 647 4.08 7.33 9.98
CA ILE A 647 3.68 6.02 10.50
C ILE A 647 3.48 4.99 9.37
N ASP A 648 2.75 5.36 8.31
CA ASP A 648 2.51 4.45 7.18
C ASP A 648 3.82 4.02 6.49
N SER A 649 4.72 4.97 6.26
CA SER A 649 6.03 4.71 5.65
C SER A 649 6.89 3.78 6.50
N ILE A 650 6.82 3.92 7.83
CA ILE A 650 7.53 3.04 8.77
C ILE A 650 6.91 1.63 8.75
N LEU A 651 5.59 1.51 8.76
CA LEU A 651 4.89 0.21 8.75
C LEU A 651 5.09 -0.58 7.45
N LYS A 652 5.33 0.11 6.33
CA LYS A 652 5.75 -0.52 5.07
C LYS A 652 7.14 -1.16 5.17
N LYS A 653 8.03 -0.64 6.03
CA LYS A 653 9.37 -1.18 6.27
C LYS A 653 9.40 -2.24 7.37
N SER A 654 8.67 -2.00 8.45
CA SER A 654 8.49 -2.93 9.57
C SER A 654 7.04 -2.94 10.04
N SER A 655 6.30 -3.98 9.63
CA SER A 655 4.87 -4.13 9.96
C SER A 655 4.59 -4.25 11.46
N ASP A 656 5.57 -4.72 12.22
CA ASP A 656 5.45 -4.99 13.65
C ASP A 656 6.07 -3.87 14.51
N ALA A 657 6.54 -2.78 13.89
CA ALA A 657 7.12 -1.68 14.63
C ALA A 657 6.10 -1.05 15.61
N HIS A 658 6.57 -0.80 16.83
CA HIS A 658 5.98 0.07 17.81
C HIS A 658 6.56 1.47 17.60
N ILE A 659 5.72 2.38 17.11
CA ILE A 659 6.15 3.70 16.67
C ILE A 659 5.82 4.72 17.76
N ILE A 660 6.79 5.56 18.09
CA ILE A 660 6.64 6.70 18.99
C ILE A 660 6.94 7.95 18.16
N SER A 661 6.05 8.92 18.20
CA SER A 661 6.16 10.09 17.31
C SER A 661 5.58 11.34 17.94
N SER A 662 6.10 12.52 17.56
CA SER A 662 5.46 13.80 17.91
C SER A 662 4.41 14.22 16.86
N LYS A 663 3.36 14.92 17.31
CA LYS A 663 2.34 15.58 16.47
C LYS A 663 2.91 16.86 15.85
N GLN A 664 3.27 17.84 16.67
CA GLN A 664 3.74 19.14 16.20
C GLN A 664 5.26 19.26 16.34
N THR A 665 5.75 19.28 17.57
CA THR A 665 7.14 19.61 17.86
C THR A 665 7.85 18.46 18.56
N GLY A 666 8.98 18.06 18.00
CA GLY A 666 9.95 17.21 18.70
C GLY A 666 10.82 18.08 19.60
N TYR A 667 10.68 17.95 20.92
CA TYR A 667 11.47 18.73 21.86
C TYR A 667 12.71 17.94 22.27
N ARG A 668 13.90 18.56 22.15
CA ARG A 668 15.17 18.02 22.65
C ARG A 668 15.06 17.54 24.11
N ASP A 669 14.45 18.38 24.95
CA ASP A 669 14.27 18.15 26.38
C ASP A 669 13.28 17.04 26.71
N ILE A 670 12.57 16.51 25.70
CA ILE A 670 11.67 15.35 25.80
C ILE A 670 12.32 14.11 25.19
N ASN A 671 12.97 14.26 24.03
CA ASN A 671 13.66 13.19 23.33
C ASN A 671 14.74 12.53 24.17
N LEU A 672 15.59 13.32 24.84
CA LEU A 672 16.70 12.77 25.61
C LEU A 672 16.23 11.97 26.84
N PRO A 673 15.33 12.47 27.71
CA PRO A 673 14.77 11.67 28.79
C PRO A 673 14.11 10.37 28.32
N PHE A 674 13.36 10.40 27.21
CA PHE A 674 12.75 9.18 26.65
C PHE A 674 13.82 8.13 26.34
N ILE A 675 14.82 8.51 25.55
CA ILE A 675 15.90 7.62 25.10
C ILE A 675 16.64 7.03 26.31
N ARG A 676 16.93 7.84 27.33
CA ARG A 676 17.61 7.36 28.54
C ARG A 676 16.78 6.34 29.31
N ILE A 677 15.50 6.62 29.55
CA ILE A 677 14.61 5.69 30.28
C ILE A 677 14.44 4.40 29.48
N PHE A 678 14.29 4.51 28.16
CA PHE A 678 14.19 3.37 27.26
C PHE A 678 15.43 2.48 27.30
N LEU A 679 16.61 3.05 27.09
CA LEU A 679 17.86 2.29 27.10
C LEU A 679 18.17 1.69 28.48
N GLU A 680 17.84 2.38 29.58
CA GLU A 680 17.97 1.81 30.92
C GLU A 680 16.97 0.69 31.18
N THR A 681 15.76 0.76 30.62
CA THR A 681 14.79 -0.34 30.70
C THR A 681 15.35 -1.59 30.02
N LEU A 682 15.92 -1.43 28.82
CA LEU A 682 16.58 -2.52 28.10
C LEU A 682 17.79 -3.07 28.85
N ARG A 683 18.69 -2.20 29.32
CA ARG A 683 19.91 -2.58 30.05
C ARG A 683 19.61 -3.40 31.31
N ASN A 684 18.45 -3.19 31.92
CA ASN A 684 17.98 -3.94 33.08
C ASN A 684 17.18 -5.21 32.74
N HIS A 685 17.23 -5.69 31.49
CA HIS A 685 16.58 -6.92 31.02
C HIS A 685 15.06 -6.92 31.23
N LYS A 686 14.42 -5.76 31.03
CA LYS A 686 12.97 -5.62 31.16
C LYS A 686 12.30 -5.58 29.80
N ASP A 687 11.13 -6.20 29.71
CA ASP A 687 10.19 -5.96 28.62
C ASP A 687 9.79 -4.48 28.59
N ILE A 688 9.45 -3.97 27.41
CA ILE A 688 8.86 -2.64 27.30
C ILE A 688 7.35 -2.77 27.45
N ASP A 689 6.80 -2.37 28.60
CA ASP A 689 5.37 -2.19 28.77
C ASP A 689 5.04 -0.70 28.64
N TRP A 690 4.36 -0.32 27.56
CA TRP A 690 4.20 1.07 27.16
C TRP A 690 3.40 1.90 28.16
N MET A 691 2.40 1.34 28.84
CA MET A 691 1.60 2.09 29.79
C MET A 691 2.38 2.54 31.05
N PRO A 692 3.05 1.64 31.80
CA PRO A 692 3.90 2.03 32.92
C PRO A 692 5.12 2.81 32.46
N PHE A 693 5.71 2.46 31.31
CA PHE A 693 6.83 3.21 30.72
C PHE A 693 6.43 4.68 30.49
N TRP A 694 5.27 4.92 29.86
CA TRP A 694 4.80 6.27 29.57
C TRP A 694 4.45 7.06 30.83
N LYS A 695 3.97 6.37 31.88
CA LYS A 695 3.75 7.00 33.19
C LYS A 695 5.08 7.48 33.80
N GLU A 696 6.09 6.61 33.86
CA GLU A 696 7.43 6.97 34.35
C GLU A 696 8.06 8.10 33.52
N PHE A 697 7.92 8.01 32.19
CA PHE A 697 8.41 9.03 31.28
C PHE A 697 7.79 10.40 31.55
N ARG A 698 6.46 10.47 31.74
CA ARG A 698 5.75 11.71 32.10
C ARG A 698 6.17 12.30 33.43
N GLU A 699 6.45 11.45 34.41
CA GLU A 699 6.93 11.90 35.72
C GLU A 699 8.35 12.48 35.63
N LYS A 700 9.20 11.99 34.71
CA LYS A 700 10.60 12.42 34.58
C LYS A 700 10.83 13.58 33.60
N ALA A 701 10.01 13.69 32.56
CA ALA A 701 10.19 14.64 31.48
C ALA A 701 9.46 15.98 31.74
N HIS A 702 9.57 16.56 32.95
CA HIS A 702 8.87 17.79 33.43
C HIS A 702 9.00 19.03 32.51
N VAL A 703 8.42 18.98 31.31
CA VAL A 703 8.61 19.95 30.22
C VAL A 703 7.30 20.09 29.44
N THR A 704 6.95 21.32 29.10
CA THR A 704 5.82 21.66 28.21
C THR A 704 6.01 21.01 26.82
N GLY A 705 4.94 20.49 26.21
CA GLY A 705 5.00 19.87 24.87
C GLY A 705 5.02 18.34 24.87
N LEU A 706 4.95 17.67 26.02
CA LEU A 706 4.91 16.21 26.13
C LEU A 706 3.59 15.61 25.61
N GLU A 707 2.53 16.39 25.66
CA GLU A 707 1.22 16.11 25.05
C GLU A 707 1.29 15.91 23.53
N ASP A 708 2.34 16.41 22.86
CA ASP A 708 2.53 16.18 21.43
C ASP A 708 3.06 14.78 21.13
N TYR A 709 3.64 14.06 22.10
CA TYR A 709 4.18 12.71 21.86
C TYR A 709 3.08 11.65 21.98
N ILE A 710 2.95 10.84 20.93
CA ILE A 710 1.98 9.76 20.85
C ILE A 710 2.69 8.41 21.09
N PRO A 711 2.28 7.64 22.11
CA PRO A 711 2.78 6.29 22.34
C PRO A 711 2.19 5.29 21.34
N PRO A 712 2.80 4.09 21.18
CA PRO A 712 2.40 3.14 20.14
C PRO A 712 0.94 2.69 20.23
N TYR A 713 0.40 2.54 21.45
CA TYR A 713 -0.99 2.12 21.69
C TYR A 713 -2.03 3.22 21.41
N LYS A 714 -1.59 4.47 21.15
CA LYS A 714 -2.46 5.59 20.75
C LYS A 714 -2.36 5.93 19.25
N ASN A 715 -1.53 5.25 18.47
CA ASN A 715 -1.42 5.42 17.02
C ASN A 715 -2.56 4.69 16.29
N LEU A 716 -3.77 5.22 16.36
CA LEU A 716 -4.97 4.49 15.92
C LEU A 716 -4.97 4.17 14.41
N GLY A 717 -4.40 5.00 13.54
CA GLY A 717 -4.28 4.70 12.10
C GLY A 717 -3.36 3.52 11.82
N ALA A 718 -2.21 3.42 12.51
CA ALA A 718 -1.34 2.25 12.45
C ALA A 718 -2.10 0.97 12.81
N LEU A 719 -2.86 1.02 13.90
CA LEU A 719 -3.62 -0.11 14.40
C LEU A 719 -4.78 -0.46 13.48
N PHE A 720 -5.42 0.54 12.86
CA PHE A 720 -6.46 0.35 11.86
C PHE A 720 -5.93 -0.43 10.65
N ILE A 721 -4.79 -0.02 10.07
CA ILE A 721 -4.18 -0.72 8.93
C ILE A 721 -3.85 -2.17 9.30
N LYS A 722 -3.19 -2.39 10.46
CA LYS A 722 -2.82 -3.74 10.92
C LYS A 722 -4.06 -4.63 11.12
N ALA A 723 -5.10 -4.09 11.75
CA ALA A 723 -6.33 -4.82 12.01
C ALA A 723 -7.10 -5.13 10.73
N TYR A 724 -7.20 -4.17 9.80
CA TYR A 724 -7.91 -4.37 8.55
C TYR A 724 -7.22 -5.43 7.69
N LYS A 725 -5.90 -5.37 7.53
CA LYS A 725 -5.12 -6.41 6.83
C LYS A 725 -5.36 -7.79 7.43
N LYS A 726 -5.42 -7.87 8.76
CA LYS A 726 -5.67 -9.13 9.48
C LYS A 726 -7.09 -9.65 9.29
N GLU A 727 -8.09 -8.77 9.29
CA GLU A 727 -9.51 -9.14 9.20
C GLU A 727 -9.91 -9.55 7.77
N THR A 728 -9.36 -8.89 6.74
CA THR A 728 -9.77 -9.11 5.34
C THR A 728 -8.79 -9.95 4.52
N GLY A 729 -7.52 -10.04 4.94
CA GLY A 729 -6.46 -10.63 4.13
C GLY A 729 -6.03 -9.76 2.94
N GLU A 730 -6.54 -8.53 2.81
CA GLU A 730 -6.14 -7.58 1.76
C GLU A 730 -4.76 -6.99 2.12
N GLU A 731 -3.72 -7.31 1.32
CA GLU A 731 -2.36 -6.81 1.53
C GLU A 731 -1.99 -5.56 0.70
N ASN A 732 -2.79 -5.22 -0.31
CA ASN A 732 -2.47 -4.15 -1.25
C ASN A 732 -3.06 -2.81 -0.79
N MET A 733 -2.14 -1.85 -0.59
CA MET A 733 -2.42 -0.42 -0.40
C MET A 733 -2.68 0.25 -1.74
#